data_AF-A0A818JTR1-F1
#
_entry.id   AF-A0A818JTR1-F1
#
_cell.length_a   1.000
_cell.length_b   1.000
_cell.length_c   1.000
_cell.angle_alpha   90.00
_cell.angle_beta   90.00
_cell.angle_gamma   90.00
#
_symmetry.space_group_name_H-M   'P 1'
#
loop_
_entity.id
_entity.type
_entity.pdbx_description
1 polymer ?
#
loop_
_entity_poly.entity_id
_entity_poly.type
_entity_poly.pdbx_seq_one_letter_code
_entity_poly.pdbx_strand_id
1 'polypeptide(L)'
;MIAHQTTQDNCLHFPRSSTSTTVMIESHSQLSTSSEMKPTKGQINASSETLPKYPVQFTAEDLRTHLEPIIQKMIACEDSYPFRQPIDAMTIIIKHPMDISTMHNKLLHGEYKNPLEFCDDAWLMFNNAWLYNKKTTLIYTMCTNLAKLFVEYFDPIIQALGYCCSRQYVYLPKVMLCYGKKQCCRISRDDNYYYYDNPEPSRFNLSNDIYTFCAECFHSIKCESILVGDDPTQTLVEIPKTLFVSAKNDIQEPEIMIECIVCTRRWHQICALHLNEIWPEGFICNTCLRQYNIKRKENSYIAQKLTVTDLSSQLEQRVNTFLFDKNCYESRVTIRVLASSDNICKVKPQLKKYYPNQVTDDGYPYRTKAIFAFQEIEGVDVVFFGMYVQEYDEHCPAPNTRRVYISYLDTVHFFRPKLYRQDVYHEIVIGYLDYAKQLGYMYAHIWACPASENVDGIFYCHPPEQDLSKPKWLQDWCKKMLDRAIVEHIVIDYKDIMQDSLDNQVQSVLEIPYFDGDFWPITIEETIEKLDQEEDRRKQEIETAQAMEDEDFDDSIDPEEPTEISGKRKSANTYEKKNLKKMANQQKLAKNQMANCTDLLSIIFSTMETYKEAFFVIRLNNQIKSYPAVNDTDTRIQCNLMDTRDVFLNFAYNNNYEFSSLRRAKFSTMVLLYELHVSTTEKFTYNCNRCQQLCDICYYCTVSEDFDLCEKFYNMQLKHEPNSLNNNYKSIAISQLQQIQSVQHCIEALLHAINCCTVNCVNRSCFRYKHILQHTKDCKEKNRQCNVCKQVIFLCRYHAKSCMDQNCQVPCCTYLKSEIQKQRVTCLQTDRRCMEVMMM
;
A
#
# COMPACT_ATOMS: atom_id res chain seq x y z
N MET A 1 -12.66 -39.72 -5.13
CA MET A 1 -12.74 -39.71 -3.66
C MET A 1 -11.35 -39.46 -3.08
N ILE A 2 -10.89 -38.21 -3.11
CA ILE A 2 -9.69 -37.75 -2.39
C ILE A 2 -10.17 -36.50 -1.66
N ALA A 3 -10.07 -36.54 -0.33
CA ALA A 3 -10.68 -35.59 0.59
C ALA A 3 -9.95 -34.23 0.54
N HIS A 4 -10.71 -33.17 0.31
CA HIS A 4 -10.29 -31.78 0.49
C HIS A 4 -10.03 -31.53 1.98
N GLN A 5 -8.78 -31.25 2.35
CA GLN A 5 -8.43 -30.58 3.60
C GLN A 5 -8.49 -29.07 3.36
N THR A 6 -9.60 -28.46 3.73
CA THR A 6 -9.70 -27.02 3.95
C THR A 6 -9.11 -26.70 5.31
N THR A 7 -7.97 -26.01 5.34
CA THR A 7 -7.45 -25.33 6.53
C THR A 7 -8.33 -24.12 6.82
N GLN A 8 -9.23 -24.24 7.80
CA GLN A 8 -10.00 -23.11 8.32
C GLN A 8 -9.09 -22.24 9.19
N ASP A 9 -8.97 -20.98 8.79
CA ASP A 9 -8.08 -19.97 9.35
C ASP A 9 -8.50 -19.45 10.74
N ASN A 10 -7.46 -19.08 11.50
CA ASN A 10 -7.51 -18.57 12.86
C ASN A 10 -8.04 -17.14 12.94
N CYS A 11 -9.35 -16.98 13.07
CA CYS A 11 -9.91 -15.89 13.85
C CYS A 11 -11.32 -16.30 14.22
N LEU A 12 -11.68 -16.20 15.51
CA LEU A 12 -13.08 -16.14 15.88
C LEU A 12 -13.63 -14.76 15.46
N HIS A 13 -13.73 -14.55 14.16
CA HIS A 13 -14.57 -13.52 13.60
C HIS A 13 -16.00 -14.00 13.81
N PHE A 14 -16.66 -13.48 14.84
CA PHE A 14 -18.11 -13.64 14.94
C PHE A 14 -18.74 -12.62 13.98
N PRO A 15 -19.30 -13.02 12.84
CA PRO A 15 -20.05 -12.08 12.00
C PRO A 15 -21.19 -11.49 12.83
N ARG A 16 -21.50 -10.20 12.62
CA ARG A 16 -22.81 -9.68 13.06
C ARG A 16 -23.85 -10.44 12.26
N SER A 17 -24.64 -11.29 12.90
CA SER A 17 -25.88 -11.79 12.31
C SER A 17 -26.80 -10.58 12.09
N SER A 18 -26.98 -10.18 10.83
CA SER A 18 -28.03 -9.26 10.42
C SER A 18 -29.34 -10.04 10.23
N THR A 19 -29.75 -10.76 11.27
CA THR A 19 -31.07 -11.37 11.38
C THR A 19 -31.70 -10.79 12.64
N SER A 20 -32.70 -9.94 12.45
CA SER A 20 -33.69 -9.63 13.48
C SER A 20 -34.43 -10.92 13.82
N THR A 21 -33.84 -11.74 14.68
CA THR A 21 -34.58 -12.74 15.42
C THR A 21 -35.07 -12.02 16.66
N THR A 22 -36.35 -11.68 16.69
CA THR A 22 -37.03 -11.14 17.86
C THR A 22 -36.98 -12.20 18.95
N VAL A 23 -35.91 -12.20 19.75
CA VAL A 23 -35.92 -12.85 21.05
C VAL A 23 -36.86 -12.00 21.89
N MET A 24 -38.06 -12.50 22.14
CA MET A 24 -38.97 -11.92 23.11
C MET A 24 -38.30 -12.02 24.48
N ILE A 25 -37.59 -10.96 24.85
CA ILE A 25 -37.22 -10.72 26.23
C ILE A 25 -38.50 -10.25 26.89
N GLU A 26 -39.08 -11.11 27.72
CA GLU A 26 -40.15 -10.74 28.64
C GLU A 26 -39.75 -9.45 29.36
N SER A 27 -40.65 -8.48 29.29
CA SER A 27 -40.51 -7.14 29.84
C SER A 27 -40.31 -7.18 31.35
N HIS A 28 -39.07 -7.35 31.80
CA HIS A 28 -38.62 -6.82 33.09
C HIS A 28 -38.21 -5.37 32.90
N SER A 29 -39.24 -4.54 32.65
CA SER A 29 -39.18 -3.09 32.65
C SER A 29 -39.07 -2.57 34.08
N GLN A 30 -37.92 -2.74 34.72
CA GLN A 30 -37.48 -1.92 35.85
C GLN A 30 -35.96 -1.76 35.78
N LEU A 31 -35.48 -1.04 34.75
CA LEU A 31 -34.23 -0.30 34.93
C LEU A 31 -34.53 0.77 35.98
N SER A 32 -33.95 0.65 37.17
CA SER A 32 -33.69 1.81 38.01
C SER A 32 -32.61 2.64 37.32
N THR A 33 -33.01 3.36 36.27
CA THR A 33 -32.31 4.56 35.85
C THR A 33 -32.24 5.46 37.07
N SER A 34 -31.05 5.67 37.61
CA SER A 34 -30.79 6.86 38.40
C SER A 34 -31.13 8.06 37.52
N SER A 35 -32.33 8.61 37.75
CA SER A 35 -32.93 9.77 37.10
C SER A 35 -33.11 9.72 35.58
N GLU A 36 -34.36 9.69 35.12
CA GLU A 36 -34.76 10.36 33.89
C GLU A 36 -34.38 11.84 34.00
N MET A 37 -33.18 12.22 33.53
CA MET A 37 -32.78 13.62 33.42
C MET A 37 -33.07 14.11 32.00
N LYS A 38 -34.13 14.91 31.88
CA LYS A 38 -34.34 15.83 30.76
C LYS A 38 -33.03 16.60 30.48
N PRO A 39 -32.66 16.85 29.21
CA PRO A 39 -31.49 17.66 28.87
C PRO A 39 -31.69 19.05 29.47
N THR A 40 -31.02 19.33 30.58
CA THR A 40 -31.22 20.54 31.38
C THR A 40 -30.24 21.65 30.98
N LYS A 41 -29.45 21.46 29.91
CA LYS A 41 -28.44 22.43 29.44
C LYS A 41 -28.43 22.51 27.91
N GLY A 42 -28.11 23.70 27.39
CA GLY A 42 -27.89 23.95 25.96
C GLY A 42 -26.78 23.06 25.38
N GLN A 43 -26.77 22.91 24.05
CA GLN A 43 -25.80 22.07 23.34
C GLN A 43 -24.35 22.48 23.66
N ILE A 44 -23.50 21.51 24.02
CA ILE A 44 -22.09 21.73 24.38
C ILE A 44 -21.22 21.28 23.21
N ASN A 45 -20.24 22.09 22.80
CA ASN A 45 -19.26 21.70 21.78
C ASN A 45 -18.18 20.79 22.39
N ALA A 46 -17.77 19.75 21.65
CA ALA A 46 -16.71 18.82 22.07
C ALA A 46 -15.34 19.50 22.31
N SER A 47 -15.09 20.68 21.73
CA SER A 47 -13.86 21.45 21.96
C SER A 47 -13.94 22.40 23.17
N SER A 48 -15.03 22.36 23.95
CA SER A 48 -15.20 23.25 25.09
C SER A 48 -14.30 22.87 26.27
N GLU A 49 -13.59 23.84 26.83
CA GLU A 49 -12.86 23.67 28.10
C GLU A 49 -13.78 23.31 29.28
N THR A 50 -15.10 23.52 29.14
CA THR A 50 -16.12 23.21 30.14
C THR A 50 -16.76 21.82 29.99
N LEU A 51 -16.13 20.92 29.21
CA LEU A 51 -16.62 19.56 29.04
C LEU A 51 -16.81 18.87 30.41
N PRO A 52 -17.97 18.22 30.62
CA PRO A 52 -18.21 17.49 31.86
C PRO A 52 -17.22 16.35 32.03
N LYS A 53 -16.68 16.18 33.23
CA LYS A 53 -15.91 15.00 33.63
C LYS A 53 -16.74 14.21 34.64
N TYR A 54 -17.28 13.08 34.20
CA TYR A 54 -18.08 12.17 35.01
C TYR A 54 -17.55 10.74 34.88
N PRO A 55 -16.38 10.42 35.48
CA PRO A 55 -15.86 9.07 35.50
C PRO A 55 -16.93 8.10 36.01
N VAL A 56 -17.19 7.05 35.26
CA VAL A 56 -18.23 6.09 35.63
C VAL A 56 -17.70 5.22 36.77
N GLN A 57 -18.51 5.08 37.80
CA GLN A 57 -18.27 4.16 38.90
C GLN A 57 -19.42 3.17 38.94
N PHE A 58 -19.09 1.89 39.05
CA PHE A 58 -20.06 0.83 39.24
C PHE A 58 -19.99 0.36 40.68
N THR A 59 -21.14 0.18 41.33
CA THR A 59 -21.15 -0.50 42.63
C THR A 59 -21.02 -2.01 42.41
N ALA A 60 -20.56 -2.73 43.43
CA ALA A 60 -20.51 -4.19 43.38
C ALA A 60 -21.91 -4.80 43.16
N GLU A 61 -22.98 -4.15 43.63
CA GLU A 61 -24.35 -4.60 43.40
C GLU A 61 -24.79 -4.41 41.93
N ASP A 62 -24.44 -3.27 41.32
CA ASP A 62 -24.73 -3.01 39.90
C ASP A 62 -24.06 -4.06 39.02
N LEU A 63 -22.77 -4.34 39.27
CA LEU A 63 -22.02 -5.35 38.52
C LEU A 63 -22.61 -6.74 38.74
N ARG A 64 -22.94 -7.13 39.97
CA ARG A 64 -23.57 -8.43 40.26
C ARG A 64 -24.89 -8.58 39.49
N THR A 65 -25.75 -7.58 39.55
CA THR A 65 -27.06 -7.60 38.87
C THR A 65 -26.94 -7.86 37.36
N HIS A 66 -25.91 -7.31 36.72
CA HIS A 66 -25.72 -7.43 35.27
C HIS A 66 -24.86 -8.61 34.84
N LEU A 67 -23.85 -9.00 35.63
CA LEU A 67 -22.84 -9.99 35.24
C LEU A 67 -23.15 -11.41 35.74
N GLU A 68 -23.85 -11.55 36.86
CA GLU A 68 -24.23 -12.85 37.43
C GLU A 68 -25.07 -13.70 36.44
N PRO A 69 -26.06 -13.14 35.70
CA PRO A 69 -26.79 -13.90 34.70
C PRO A 69 -25.90 -14.48 33.59
N ILE A 70 -24.78 -13.82 33.26
CA ILE A 70 -23.82 -14.30 32.25
C ILE A 70 -23.10 -15.53 32.77
N ILE A 71 -22.63 -15.51 34.02
CA ILE A 71 -22.00 -16.66 34.68
C ILE A 71 -22.96 -17.85 34.69
N GLN A 72 -24.22 -17.63 35.08
CA GLN A 72 -25.23 -18.69 35.12
C GLN A 72 -25.48 -19.30 33.74
N LYS A 73 -25.53 -18.47 32.68
CA LYS A 73 -25.65 -18.94 31.29
C LYS A 73 -24.43 -19.73 30.85
N MET A 74 -23.22 -19.29 31.20
CA MET A 74 -22.00 -20.04 30.92
C MET A 74 -22.00 -21.40 31.61
N ILE A 75 -22.34 -21.47 32.91
CA ILE A 75 -22.40 -22.74 33.66
C ILE A 75 -23.46 -23.69 33.10
N ALA A 76 -24.61 -23.17 32.68
CA ALA A 76 -25.69 -23.97 32.11
C ALA A 76 -25.31 -24.64 30.77
N CYS A 77 -24.29 -24.13 30.07
CA CYS A 77 -23.76 -24.75 28.86
C CYS A 77 -23.07 -26.08 29.19
N GLU A 78 -23.33 -27.14 28.42
CA GLU A 78 -22.65 -28.43 28.56
C GLU A 78 -21.15 -28.31 28.30
N ASP A 79 -20.77 -27.49 27.30
CA ASP A 79 -19.38 -27.22 26.93
C ASP A 79 -18.61 -26.49 28.04
N SER A 80 -19.27 -26.02 29.11
CA SER A 80 -18.58 -25.35 30.22
C SER A 80 -17.87 -26.29 31.18
N TYR A 81 -18.19 -27.59 31.19
CA TYR A 81 -17.73 -28.54 32.23
C TYR A 81 -16.23 -28.44 32.58
N PRO A 82 -15.28 -28.39 31.62
CA PRO A 82 -13.85 -28.30 31.92
C PRO A 82 -13.40 -26.97 32.56
N PHE A 83 -14.24 -25.94 32.50
CA PHE A 83 -13.93 -24.56 32.88
C PHE A 83 -14.65 -24.13 34.16
N ARG A 84 -15.45 -25.00 34.77
CA ARG A 84 -16.30 -24.66 35.93
C ARG A 84 -15.53 -24.50 37.23
N GLN A 85 -14.36 -25.10 37.35
CA GLN A 85 -13.55 -25.15 38.58
C GLN A 85 -12.08 -24.92 38.25
N PRO A 86 -11.26 -24.47 39.20
CA PRO A 86 -9.83 -24.29 38.99
C PRO A 86 -9.18 -25.62 38.62
N ILE A 87 -8.34 -25.60 37.59
CA ILE A 87 -7.51 -26.77 37.25
C ILE A 87 -6.28 -26.73 38.14
N ASP A 88 -6.00 -27.85 38.82
CA ASP A 88 -4.82 -28.01 39.66
C ASP A 88 -3.57 -28.19 38.76
N ALA A 89 -3.16 -27.10 38.12
CA ALA A 89 -2.12 -27.12 37.10
C ALA A 89 -0.79 -26.63 37.70
N MET A 90 0.02 -27.57 38.22
CA MET A 90 1.47 -27.36 38.41
C MET A 90 2.21 -27.32 37.07
N THR A 91 1.76 -26.49 36.12
CA THR A 91 2.36 -26.42 34.77
C THR A 91 2.99 -25.05 34.53
N ILE A 92 4.23 -25.04 34.07
CA ILE A 92 5.05 -23.84 33.78
C ILE A 92 4.44 -22.99 32.62
N ILE A 93 3.49 -23.55 31.86
CA ILE A 93 2.92 -22.94 30.65
C ILE A 93 1.88 -21.86 30.97
N ILE A 94 0.95 -22.11 31.89
CA ILE A 94 -0.12 -21.17 32.25
C ILE A 94 0.30 -20.38 33.48
N LYS A 95 0.66 -19.10 33.28
CA LYS A 95 1.15 -18.22 34.36
C LYS A 95 0.05 -17.64 35.23
N HIS A 96 -1.14 -17.43 34.67
CA HIS A 96 -2.28 -16.81 35.34
C HIS A 96 -3.54 -17.64 35.08
N PRO A 97 -3.80 -18.70 35.87
CA PRO A 97 -5.00 -19.52 35.75
C PRO A 97 -6.27 -18.69 35.98
N MET A 98 -7.35 -19.06 35.28
CA MET A 98 -8.69 -18.47 35.44
C MET A 98 -9.76 -19.50 35.08
N ASP A 99 -10.89 -19.46 35.78
CA ASP A 99 -12.04 -20.37 35.62
C ASP A 99 -13.34 -19.69 36.08
N ILE A 100 -14.49 -20.29 35.73
CA ILE A 100 -15.81 -19.69 35.98
C ILE A 100 -16.08 -19.52 37.49
N SER A 101 -15.65 -20.45 38.35
CA SER A 101 -15.88 -20.33 39.79
C SER A 101 -15.03 -19.23 40.41
N THR A 102 -13.80 -19.06 39.95
CA THR A 102 -12.95 -17.92 40.34
C THR A 102 -13.56 -16.60 39.91
N MET A 103 -14.04 -16.48 38.66
CA MET A 103 -14.76 -15.29 38.19
C MET A 103 -16.00 -14.99 39.03
N HIS A 104 -16.79 -16.02 39.35
CA HIS A 104 -17.99 -15.88 40.19
C HIS A 104 -17.64 -15.42 41.60
N ASN A 105 -16.60 -15.99 42.23
CA ASN A 105 -16.14 -15.56 43.54
C ASN A 105 -15.68 -14.10 43.51
N LYS A 106 -14.87 -13.70 42.51
CA LYS A 106 -14.44 -12.30 42.35
C LYS A 106 -15.63 -11.34 42.21
N LEU A 107 -16.66 -11.74 41.47
CA LEU A 107 -17.90 -10.99 41.31
C LEU A 107 -18.66 -10.84 42.64
N LEU A 108 -18.81 -11.93 43.40
CA LEU A 108 -19.50 -11.93 44.70
C LEU A 108 -18.78 -11.09 45.77
N HIS A 109 -17.44 -11.10 45.76
CA HIS A 109 -16.62 -10.31 46.69
C HIS A 109 -16.43 -8.86 46.24
N GLY A 110 -17.00 -8.46 45.10
CA GLY A 110 -16.90 -7.09 44.59
C GLY A 110 -15.49 -6.69 44.15
N GLU A 111 -14.70 -7.65 43.67
CA GLU A 111 -13.31 -7.42 43.24
C GLU A 111 -13.21 -6.73 41.87
N TYR A 112 -14.27 -6.82 41.06
CA TYR A 112 -14.35 -6.10 39.79
C TYR A 112 -14.77 -4.64 40.01
N LYS A 113 -14.01 -3.72 39.42
CA LYS A 113 -14.32 -2.28 39.46
C LYS A 113 -15.23 -1.85 38.30
N ASN A 114 -15.21 -2.61 37.21
CA ASN A 114 -15.94 -2.31 35.99
C ASN A 114 -16.14 -3.60 35.18
N PRO A 115 -17.10 -3.65 34.23
CA PRO A 115 -17.43 -4.88 33.51
C PRO A 115 -16.35 -5.33 32.50
N LEU A 116 -15.36 -4.48 32.15
CA LEU A 116 -14.24 -4.92 31.30
C LEU A 116 -13.26 -5.80 32.07
N GLU A 117 -13.06 -5.61 33.38
CA GLU A 117 -12.20 -6.50 34.18
C GLU A 117 -12.77 -7.93 34.24
N PHE A 118 -14.10 -8.05 34.34
CA PHE A 118 -14.79 -9.34 34.20
C PHE A 118 -14.62 -9.93 32.79
N CYS A 119 -14.67 -9.07 31.76
CA CYS A 119 -14.42 -9.46 30.37
C CYS A 119 -12.99 -9.99 30.18
N ASP A 120 -12.00 -9.32 30.77
CA ASP A 120 -10.58 -9.68 30.68
C ASP A 120 -10.33 -11.05 31.30
N ASP A 121 -10.95 -11.36 32.45
CA ASP A 121 -10.85 -12.69 33.07
C ASP A 121 -11.52 -13.78 32.21
N ALA A 122 -12.67 -13.49 31.59
CA ALA A 122 -13.33 -14.43 30.68
C ALA A 122 -12.40 -14.79 29.51
N TRP A 123 -11.79 -13.78 28.88
CA TRP A 123 -10.82 -13.98 27.80
C TRP A 123 -9.53 -14.63 28.27
N LEU A 124 -9.06 -14.35 29.48
CA LEU A 124 -7.91 -15.05 30.08
C LEU A 124 -8.19 -16.55 30.21
N MET A 125 -9.38 -16.92 30.69
CA MET A 125 -9.80 -18.32 30.77
C MET A 125 -9.80 -18.98 29.38
N PHE A 126 -10.39 -18.33 28.36
CA PHE A 126 -10.44 -18.88 27.00
C PHE A 126 -9.06 -19.00 26.37
N ASN A 127 -8.22 -17.98 26.50
CA ASN A 127 -6.87 -17.94 25.95
C ASN A 127 -5.96 -18.98 26.61
N ASN A 128 -6.06 -19.17 27.92
CA ASN A 128 -5.34 -20.24 28.61
C ASN A 128 -5.73 -21.62 28.05
N ALA A 129 -7.02 -21.84 27.82
CA ALA A 129 -7.50 -23.09 27.25
C ALA A 129 -7.02 -23.31 25.81
N TRP A 130 -7.06 -22.28 24.95
CA TRP A 130 -6.56 -22.37 23.58
C TRP A 130 -5.04 -22.50 23.48
N LEU A 131 -4.30 -21.90 24.41
CA LEU A 131 -2.84 -22.00 24.49
C LEU A 131 -2.39 -23.42 24.88
N TYR A 132 -3.06 -24.01 25.87
CA TYR A 132 -2.69 -25.34 26.38
C TYR A 132 -3.16 -26.48 25.46
N ASN A 133 -4.33 -26.34 24.84
CA ASN A 133 -4.97 -27.43 24.10
C ASN A 133 -4.78 -27.27 22.59
N LYS A 134 -4.53 -28.39 21.88
CA LYS A 134 -4.47 -28.38 20.41
C LYS A 134 -5.86 -28.18 19.81
N LYS A 135 -5.94 -27.51 18.66
CA LYS A 135 -7.20 -27.22 17.92
C LYS A 135 -8.06 -28.46 17.63
N THR A 136 -7.43 -29.62 17.49
CA THR A 136 -8.11 -30.91 17.21
C THR A 136 -8.76 -31.54 18.44
N THR A 137 -8.56 -30.97 19.63
CA THR A 137 -9.09 -31.52 20.88
C THR A 137 -10.53 -31.08 21.14
N LEU A 138 -11.28 -31.93 21.85
CA LEU A 138 -12.63 -31.61 22.29
C LEU A 138 -12.64 -30.36 23.20
N ILE A 139 -11.70 -30.23 24.13
CA ILE A 139 -11.60 -29.09 25.05
C ILE A 139 -11.44 -27.77 24.28
N TYR A 140 -10.63 -27.75 23.22
CA TYR A 140 -10.48 -26.56 22.37
C TYR A 140 -11.81 -26.17 21.70
N THR A 141 -12.56 -27.16 21.23
CA THR A 141 -13.88 -26.95 20.61
C THR A 141 -14.90 -26.45 21.64
N MET A 142 -14.94 -27.06 22.83
CA MET A 142 -15.80 -26.65 23.95
C MET A 142 -15.49 -25.20 24.38
N CYS A 143 -14.21 -24.84 24.54
CA CYS A 143 -13.78 -23.47 24.82
C CYS A 143 -14.29 -22.49 23.75
N THR A 144 -14.15 -22.87 22.48
CA THR A 144 -14.59 -22.06 21.35
C THR A 144 -16.09 -21.81 21.34
N ASN A 145 -16.89 -22.81 21.67
CA ASN A 145 -18.35 -22.68 21.78
C ASN A 145 -18.75 -21.84 23.00
N LEU A 146 -18.08 -22.02 24.13
CA LEU A 146 -18.32 -21.23 25.34
C LEU A 146 -17.98 -19.75 25.13
N ALA A 147 -16.89 -19.44 24.41
CA ALA A 147 -16.53 -18.07 24.05
C ALA A 147 -17.56 -17.41 23.12
N LYS A 148 -18.11 -18.16 22.15
CA LYS A 148 -19.24 -17.70 21.31
C LYS A 148 -20.44 -17.32 22.15
N LEU A 149 -20.84 -18.22 23.06
CA LEU A 149 -21.96 -18.01 23.97
C LEU A 149 -21.72 -16.78 24.85
N PHE A 150 -20.53 -16.64 25.41
CA PHE A 150 -20.17 -15.47 26.22
C PHE A 150 -20.38 -14.16 25.45
N VAL A 151 -19.83 -14.06 24.23
CA VAL A 151 -19.99 -12.85 23.40
C VAL A 151 -21.46 -12.61 23.06
N GLU A 152 -22.22 -13.63 22.67
CA GLU A 152 -23.64 -13.52 22.30
C GLU A 152 -24.49 -12.89 23.41
N TYR A 153 -24.30 -13.34 24.66
CA TYR A 153 -25.08 -12.85 25.79
C TYR A 153 -24.51 -11.57 26.41
N PHE A 154 -23.19 -11.40 26.39
CA PHE A 154 -22.53 -10.28 27.07
C PHE A 154 -22.42 -9.02 26.21
N ASP A 155 -22.29 -9.13 24.88
CA ASP A 155 -22.23 -7.96 23.97
C ASP A 155 -23.43 -7.00 24.16
N PRO A 156 -24.70 -7.46 24.23
CA PRO A 156 -25.83 -6.57 24.47
C PRO A 156 -25.77 -5.86 25.83
N ILE A 157 -25.32 -6.56 26.88
CA ILE A 157 -25.21 -6.00 28.23
C ILE A 157 -24.12 -4.94 28.28
N ILE A 158 -22.92 -5.23 27.78
CA ILE A 158 -21.81 -4.27 27.82
C ILE A 158 -22.10 -3.01 26.98
N GLN A 159 -22.83 -3.17 25.87
CA GLN A 159 -23.32 -2.04 25.07
C GLN A 159 -24.35 -1.21 25.84
N ALA A 160 -25.28 -1.85 26.56
CA ALA A 160 -26.22 -1.16 27.44
C ALA A 160 -25.51 -0.41 28.58
N LEU A 161 -24.40 -0.96 29.09
CA LEU A 161 -23.53 -0.31 30.08
C LEU A 161 -22.65 0.82 29.50
N GLY A 162 -22.72 1.08 28.19
CA GLY A 162 -22.08 2.21 27.51
C GLY A 162 -20.68 1.93 26.95
N TYR A 163 -20.30 0.66 26.79
CA TYR A 163 -19.07 0.24 26.11
C TYR A 163 -19.34 -0.12 24.64
N CYS A 164 -18.28 -0.34 23.86
CA CYS A 164 -18.40 -0.71 22.45
C CYS A 164 -18.85 -2.18 22.23
N CYS A 165 -18.18 -3.13 22.89
CA CYS A 165 -18.41 -4.57 22.79
C CYS A 165 -17.56 -5.31 23.84
N SER A 166 -17.79 -6.63 23.99
CA SER A 166 -17.03 -7.52 24.88
C SER A 166 -16.00 -8.37 24.14
N ARG A 167 -15.84 -8.16 22.85
CA ARG A 167 -14.98 -8.99 21.99
C ARG A 167 -13.52 -8.61 22.16
N GLN A 168 -12.65 -9.63 22.25
CA GLN A 168 -11.21 -9.44 22.13
C GLN A 168 -10.83 -9.45 20.65
N TYR A 169 -10.55 -8.27 20.12
CA TYR A 169 -10.11 -8.14 18.74
C TYR A 169 -8.58 -8.13 18.66
N VAL A 170 -8.07 -8.97 17.77
CA VAL A 170 -6.65 -9.09 17.47
C VAL A 170 -6.42 -8.98 15.97
N TYR A 171 -5.27 -8.46 15.57
CA TYR A 171 -4.80 -8.52 14.19
C TYR A 171 -4.28 -9.91 13.87
N LEU A 172 -4.48 -10.33 12.63
CA LEU A 172 -3.93 -11.59 12.16
C LEU A 172 -2.41 -11.48 12.06
N PRO A 173 -1.63 -12.53 12.38
CA PRO A 173 -0.20 -12.51 12.15
C PRO A 173 0.08 -12.21 10.68
N LYS A 174 1.01 -11.27 10.46
CA LYS A 174 1.35 -10.81 9.11
C LYS A 174 2.10 -11.90 8.37
N VAL A 175 1.85 -12.02 7.07
CA VAL A 175 2.69 -12.86 6.20
C VAL A 175 4.03 -12.14 6.06
N MET A 176 5.12 -12.78 6.48
CA MET A 176 6.46 -12.17 6.47
C MET A 176 7.21 -12.52 5.19
N LEU A 177 8.08 -11.62 4.75
CA LEU A 177 8.98 -11.84 3.61
C LEU A 177 10.17 -12.70 4.04
N CYS A 178 10.44 -13.77 3.30
CA CYS A 178 11.61 -14.62 3.51
C CYS A 178 12.80 -14.10 2.68
N TYR A 179 13.94 -13.87 3.32
CA TYR A 179 15.20 -13.45 2.67
C TYR A 179 15.97 -14.62 2.01
N GLY A 180 15.31 -15.76 1.80
CA GLY A 180 15.89 -16.93 1.17
C GLY A 180 16.09 -16.77 -0.35
N LYS A 181 16.78 -17.74 -0.97
CA LYS A 181 17.13 -17.71 -2.40
C LYS A 181 15.93 -17.71 -3.37
N LYS A 182 14.75 -18.16 -2.94
CA LYS A 182 13.55 -18.18 -3.79
C LYS A 182 12.94 -16.78 -3.82
N GLN A 183 12.92 -16.15 -4.98
CA GLN A 183 12.28 -14.85 -5.17
C GLN A 183 10.79 -14.96 -4.81
N CYS A 184 10.26 -13.96 -4.09
CA CYS A 184 8.89 -13.94 -3.55
C CYS A 184 8.54 -15.04 -2.51
N CYS A 185 9.53 -15.66 -1.86
CA CYS A 185 9.27 -16.58 -0.74
C CYS A 185 8.64 -15.84 0.45
N ARG A 186 7.62 -16.44 1.06
CA ARG A 186 6.87 -15.89 2.19
C ARG A 186 6.76 -16.89 3.33
N ILE A 187 6.67 -16.39 4.55
CA ILE A 187 6.42 -17.16 5.77
C ILE A 187 4.94 -16.97 6.10
N SER A 188 4.17 -18.05 6.01
CA SER A 188 2.73 -18.01 6.25
C SER A 188 2.42 -17.93 7.74
N ARG A 189 1.14 -17.79 8.08
CA ARG A 189 0.66 -17.84 9.46
C ARG A 189 0.89 -19.24 10.02
N ASP A 190 1.16 -19.33 11.32
CA ASP A 190 1.50 -20.57 12.03
C ASP A 190 2.78 -21.28 11.53
N ASP A 191 3.46 -20.79 10.49
CA ASP A 191 4.71 -21.38 10.03
C ASP A 191 5.84 -21.14 11.03
N ASN A 192 6.68 -22.15 11.19
CA ASN A 192 7.95 -22.01 11.89
C ASN A 192 8.93 -21.25 10.99
N TYR A 193 9.64 -20.31 11.58
CA TYR A 193 10.64 -19.50 10.91
C TYR A 193 11.83 -19.23 11.81
N TYR A 194 12.86 -18.66 11.20
CA TYR A 194 14.06 -18.21 11.88
C TYR A 194 14.22 -16.73 11.61
N TYR A 195 14.57 -15.97 12.64
CA TYR A 195 14.84 -14.55 12.49
C TYR A 195 16.14 -14.13 13.18
N TYR A 196 16.73 -13.08 12.66
CA TYR A 196 17.87 -12.41 13.24
C TYR A 196 17.49 -10.97 13.53
N ASP A 197 17.52 -10.61 14.81
CA ASP A 197 17.43 -9.21 15.26
C ASP A 197 18.78 -8.54 15.01
N ASN A 198 18.78 -7.54 14.13
CA ASN A 198 19.97 -6.77 13.79
C ASN A 198 20.23 -5.72 14.89
N PRO A 199 21.29 -5.87 15.71
CA PRO A 199 21.52 -4.98 16.84
C PRO A 199 22.03 -3.59 16.43
N GLU A 200 22.58 -3.45 15.21
CA GLU A 200 23.13 -2.18 14.71
C GLU A 200 22.81 -1.97 13.21
N PRO A 201 21.56 -1.54 12.86
CA PRO A 201 21.09 -1.35 11.48
C PRO A 201 21.88 -0.34 10.64
N SER A 202 22.78 0.43 11.26
CA SER A 202 23.56 1.47 10.61
C SER A 202 25.04 1.13 10.44
N ARG A 203 25.52 -0.01 10.95
CA ARG A 203 26.96 -0.31 11.02
C ARG A 203 27.40 -1.46 10.11
N PHE A 204 26.51 -2.40 9.85
CA PHE A 204 26.66 -3.43 8.82
C PHE A 204 25.83 -2.98 7.59
N ASN A 205 26.13 -3.46 6.37
CA ASN A 205 25.35 -3.15 5.16
C ASN A 205 23.95 -3.80 5.19
N LEU A 206 23.27 -3.70 6.32
CA LEU A 206 22.00 -4.33 6.70
C LEU A 206 21.15 -3.24 7.38
N SER A 207 20.17 -2.71 6.65
CA SER A 207 19.32 -1.59 7.05
C SER A 207 18.03 -1.99 7.76
N ASN A 208 17.62 -3.26 7.66
CA ASN A 208 16.45 -3.77 8.35
C ASN A 208 16.77 -4.18 9.79
N ASP A 209 15.82 -3.96 10.68
CA ASP A 209 15.92 -4.34 12.10
C ASP A 209 15.81 -5.86 12.28
N ILE A 210 15.08 -6.55 11.39
CA ILE A 210 14.82 -7.99 11.47
C ILE A 210 14.95 -8.64 10.09
N TYR A 211 15.72 -9.73 10.02
CA TYR A 211 15.82 -10.58 8.83
C TYR A 211 15.20 -11.95 9.10
N THR A 212 14.24 -12.37 8.26
CA THR A 212 13.50 -13.62 8.48
C THR A 212 13.69 -14.64 7.36
N PHE A 213 13.72 -15.93 7.71
CA PHE A 213 13.84 -17.05 6.80
C PHE A 213 12.81 -18.13 7.15
N CYS A 214 12.08 -18.63 6.14
CA CYS A 214 11.22 -19.79 6.35
C CYS A 214 12.08 -21.02 6.69
N ALA A 215 11.48 -22.01 7.35
CA ALA A 215 12.19 -23.22 7.74
C ALA A 215 12.87 -23.92 6.54
N GLU A 216 12.21 -24.02 5.38
CA GLU A 216 12.79 -24.65 4.18
C GLU A 216 14.05 -23.90 3.70
N CYS A 217 13.97 -22.57 3.53
CA CYS A 217 15.10 -21.77 3.07
C CYS A 217 16.26 -21.78 4.07
N PHE A 218 15.97 -21.68 5.37
CA PHE A 218 17.00 -21.71 6.41
C PHE A 218 17.78 -23.04 6.40
N HIS A 219 17.08 -24.17 6.29
CA HIS A 219 17.70 -25.50 6.24
C HIS A 219 18.36 -25.83 4.90
N SER A 220 17.91 -25.22 3.79
CA SER A 220 18.53 -25.42 2.47
C SER A 220 19.98 -24.93 2.37
N ILE A 221 20.36 -23.98 3.24
CA ILE A 221 21.72 -23.44 3.31
C ILE A 221 22.59 -24.43 4.09
N LYS A 222 23.53 -25.11 3.41
CA LYS A 222 24.41 -26.10 4.05
C LYS A 222 25.56 -25.47 4.86
N CYS A 223 25.83 -24.19 4.68
CA CYS A 223 26.88 -23.44 5.40
C CYS A 223 26.49 -23.12 6.85
N GLU A 224 27.48 -22.94 7.72
CA GLU A 224 27.29 -22.51 9.12
C GLU A 224 26.87 -21.05 9.27
N SER A 225 27.05 -20.26 8.20
CA SER A 225 26.67 -18.87 8.08
C SER A 225 25.69 -18.65 6.91
N ILE A 226 24.91 -17.59 7.02
CA ILE A 226 23.95 -17.13 6.02
C ILE A 226 24.40 -15.76 5.51
N LEU A 227 24.44 -15.60 4.19
CA LEU A 227 24.67 -14.32 3.54
C LEU A 227 23.35 -13.55 3.46
N VAL A 228 23.30 -12.38 4.06
CA VAL A 228 22.11 -11.53 4.18
C VAL A 228 22.39 -10.16 3.53
N GLY A 229 21.40 -9.61 2.83
CA GLY A 229 21.45 -8.25 2.28
C GLY A 229 20.04 -7.75 1.97
N ASP A 230 19.88 -6.43 1.91
CA ASP A 230 18.57 -5.81 1.63
C ASP A 230 18.23 -5.77 0.14
N ASP A 231 19.25 -5.79 -0.72
CA ASP A 231 19.13 -5.76 -2.16
C ASP A 231 20.16 -6.73 -2.79
N PRO A 232 19.79 -7.52 -3.81
CA PRO A 232 20.73 -8.38 -4.54
C PRO A 232 21.94 -7.64 -5.16
N THR A 233 21.88 -6.32 -5.31
CA THR A 233 22.97 -5.47 -5.80
C THR A 233 23.94 -5.00 -4.72
N GLN A 234 23.63 -5.23 -3.43
CA GLN A 234 24.48 -4.85 -2.30
C GLN A 234 25.46 -5.96 -1.89
N THR A 235 26.56 -5.55 -1.25
CA THR A 235 27.51 -6.49 -0.64
C THR A 235 26.85 -7.22 0.53
N LEU A 236 26.64 -8.53 0.37
CA LEU A 236 26.03 -9.39 1.38
C LEU A 236 26.90 -9.49 2.65
N VAL A 237 26.25 -9.51 3.81
CA VAL A 237 26.85 -9.67 5.13
C VAL A 237 26.70 -11.12 5.60
N GLU A 238 27.79 -11.70 6.09
CA GLU A 238 27.82 -13.07 6.59
C GLU A 238 27.40 -13.12 8.07
N ILE A 239 26.28 -13.80 8.36
CA ILE A 239 25.71 -13.93 9.70
C ILE A 239 25.72 -15.41 10.12
N PRO A 240 26.35 -15.79 11.24
CA PRO A 240 26.31 -17.15 11.75
C PRO A 240 24.88 -17.62 12.06
N LYS A 241 24.55 -18.86 11.69
CA LYS A 241 23.23 -19.47 11.95
C LYS A 241 22.87 -19.53 13.44
N THR A 242 23.88 -19.58 14.31
CA THR A 242 23.71 -19.61 15.77
C THR A 242 23.10 -18.34 16.34
N LEU A 243 23.13 -17.22 15.60
CA LEU A 243 22.51 -15.96 15.99
C LEU A 243 21.03 -15.87 15.60
N PHE A 244 20.52 -16.81 14.80
CA PHE A 244 19.11 -16.84 14.43
C PHE A 244 18.27 -17.54 15.50
N VAL A 245 17.16 -16.93 15.85
CA VAL A 245 16.20 -17.44 16.82
C VAL A 245 15.06 -18.11 16.08
N SER A 246 14.69 -19.32 16.52
CA SER A 246 13.50 -20.01 16.01
C SER A 246 12.25 -19.43 16.65
N ALA A 247 11.27 -19.11 15.82
CA ALA A 247 9.97 -18.61 16.22
C ALA A 247 8.85 -19.22 15.37
N LYS A 248 7.62 -19.01 15.80
CA LYS A 248 6.41 -19.39 15.07
C LYS A 248 5.61 -18.13 14.78
N ASN A 249 5.08 -18.03 13.56
CA ASN A 249 4.31 -16.86 13.14
C ASN A 249 2.86 -16.93 13.66
N ASP A 250 2.70 -16.91 14.98
CA ASP A 250 1.41 -17.03 15.67
C ASP A 250 1.14 -15.92 16.70
N ILE A 251 2.01 -14.91 16.77
CA ILE A 251 1.84 -13.74 17.63
C ILE A 251 0.70 -12.87 17.10
N GLN A 252 -0.32 -12.66 17.93
CA GLN A 252 -1.49 -11.84 17.62
C GLN A 252 -1.45 -10.54 18.42
N GLU A 253 -1.49 -9.40 17.73
CA GLU A 253 -1.51 -8.09 18.36
C GLU A 253 -2.94 -7.64 18.68
N PRO A 254 -3.27 -7.25 19.92
CA PRO A 254 -4.61 -6.76 20.26
C PRO A 254 -4.88 -5.38 19.66
N GLU A 255 -6.15 -5.08 19.38
CA GLU A 255 -6.57 -3.75 18.96
C GLU A 255 -6.36 -2.71 20.06
N ILE A 256 -6.02 -1.50 19.64
CA ILE A 256 -5.82 -0.36 20.54
C ILE A 256 -7.15 0.01 21.21
N MET A 257 -7.08 0.19 22.53
CA MET A 257 -8.18 0.70 23.36
C MET A 257 -7.93 2.18 23.69
N ILE A 258 -8.96 3.02 23.51
CA ILE A 258 -8.94 4.44 23.84
C ILE A 258 -9.97 4.77 24.91
N GLU A 259 -9.75 5.84 25.66
CA GLU A 259 -10.61 6.24 26.78
C GLU A 259 -11.47 7.45 26.44
N CYS A 260 -12.73 7.39 26.85
CA CYS A 260 -13.61 8.55 26.74
C CYS A 260 -13.20 9.64 27.74
N ILE A 261 -12.93 10.85 27.26
CA ILE A 261 -12.50 11.97 28.11
C ILE A 261 -13.58 12.47 29.09
N VAL A 262 -14.85 12.09 28.87
CA VAL A 262 -16.00 12.44 29.73
C VAL A 262 -16.22 11.37 30.80
N CYS A 263 -16.39 10.10 30.39
CA CYS A 263 -16.83 9.03 31.28
C CYS A 263 -15.77 7.98 31.62
N THR A 264 -14.55 8.13 31.08
CA THR A 264 -13.39 7.23 31.26
C THR A 264 -13.60 5.77 30.84
N ARG A 265 -14.73 5.43 30.21
CA ARG A 265 -14.95 4.10 29.62
C ARG A 265 -13.97 3.86 28.47
N ARG A 266 -13.37 2.67 28.43
CA ARG A 266 -12.48 2.22 27.35
C ARG A 266 -13.26 1.66 26.17
N TRP A 267 -12.85 2.01 24.95
CA TRP A 267 -13.44 1.59 23.68
C TRP A 267 -12.35 1.13 22.74
N HIS A 268 -12.62 0.12 21.91
CA HIS A 268 -11.73 -0.18 20.78
C HIS A 268 -11.67 1.05 19.86
N GLN A 269 -10.47 1.47 19.48
CA GLN A 269 -10.26 2.64 18.62
C GLN A 269 -11.03 2.52 17.30
N ILE A 270 -11.00 1.32 16.70
CA ILE A 270 -11.74 0.99 15.48
C ILE A 270 -13.25 1.04 15.69
N CYS A 271 -13.76 0.58 16.84
CA CYS A 271 -15.20 0.68 17.14
C CYS A 271 -15.64 2.13 17.40
N ALA A 272 -14.75 2.94 17.98
CA ALA A 272 -14.97 4.36 18.22
C ALA A 272 -14.87 5.23 16.95
N LEU A 273 -14.28 4.69 15.88
CA LEU A 273 -13.89 5.42 14.66
C LEU A 273 -13.24 6.75 15.03
N HIS A 274 -12.15 6.68 15.80
CA HIS A 274 -11.48 7.86 16.35
C HIS A 274 -10.01 7.89 15.94
N LEU A 275 -9.61 9.01 15.36
CA LEU A 275 -8.24 9.36 15.00
C LEU A 275 -7.91 10.71 15.63
N ASN A 276 -6.82 10.79 16.39
CA ASN A 276 -6.46 12.01 17.14
C ASN A 276 -6.14 13.18 16.22
N GLU A 277 -5.69 12.88 15.01
CA GLU A 277 -5.37 13.85 13.97
C GLU A 277 -6.64 14.54 13.44
N ILE A 278 -7.79 13.85 13.43
CA ILE A 278 -9.09 14.43 13.05
C ILE A 278 -9.72 15.16 14.24
N TRP A 279 -9.66 14.53 15.42
CA TRP A 279 -10.26 15.02 16.67
C TRP A 279 -9.21 15.10 17.79
N PRO A 280 -8.36 16.14 17.77
CA PRO A 280 -7.28 16.31 18.75
C PRO A 280 -7.79 16.60 20.17
N GLU A 281 -9.04 17.05 20.30
CA GLU A 281 -9.70 17.27 21.59
C GLU A 281 -9.90 15.98 22.41
N GLY A 282 -9.77 14.81 21.77
CA GLY A 282 -9.89 13.51 22.39
C GLY A 282 -11.22 12.82 22.13
N PHE A 283 -11.30 11.56 22.56
CA PHE A 283 -12.45 10.70 22.26
C PHE A 283 -13.63 10.95 23.22
N ILE A 284 -14.83 11.14 22.66
CA ILE A 284 -16.09 11.17 23.41
C ILE A 284 -16.99 10.04 22.89
N CYS A 285 -17.39 9.13 23.77
CA CYS A 285 -18.20 7.98 23.37
C CYS A 285 -19.64 8.38 23.02
N ASN A 286 -20.30 7.57 22.18
CA ASN A 286 -21.67 7.82 21.73
C ASN A 286 -22.68 7.95 22.88
N THR A 287 -22.44 7.24 23.99
CA THR A 287 -23.27 7.35 25.20
C THR A 287 -23.20 8.76 25.78
N CYS A 288 -22.01 9.32 25.96
CA CYS A 288 -21.82 10.68 26.47
C CYS A 288 -22.32 11.76 25.51
N LEU A 289 -22.11 11.57 24.19
CA LEU A 289 -22.63 12.49 23.18
C LEU A 289 -24.16 12.65 23.30
N ARG A 290 -24.88 11.52 23.45
CA ARG A 290 -26.34 11.51 23.62
C ARG A 290 -26.79 12.03 24.99
N GLN A 291 -26.19 11.51 26.06
CA GLN A 291 -26.61 11.80 27.44
C GLN A 291 -26.41 13.28 27.82
N TYR A 292 -25.30 13.89 27.38
CA TYR A 292 -24.96 15.26 27.73
C TYR A 292 -25.20 16.25 26.58
N ASN A 293 -25.86 15.82 25.49
CA ASN A 293 -26.11 16.63 24.30
C ASN A 293 -24.86 17.36 23.77
N ILE A 294 -23.75 16.60 23.69
CA ILE A 294 -22.46 17.12 23.21
C ILE A 294 -22.43 16.97 21.69
N LYS A 295 -22.16 18.06 20.98
CA LYS A 295 -21.94 18.03 19.54
C LYS A 295 -20.48 17.70 19.25
N ARG A 296 -20.23 16.57 18.58
CA ARG A 296 -18.91 16.22 18.04
C ARG A 296 -18.58 17.15 16.89
N LYS A 297 -17.30 17.54 16.75
CA LYS A 297 -16.82 18.21 15.55
C LYS A 297 -17.03 17.27 14.35
N GLU A 298 -17.62 17.78 13.27
CA GLU A 298 -17.86 17.00 12.06
C GLU A 298 -16.52 16.63 11.39
N ASN A 299 -16.44 15.42 10.82
CA ASN A 299 -15.29 15.03 10.04
C ASN A 299 -15.31 15.77 8.69
N SER A 300 -14.31 16.62 8.45
CA SER A 300 -14.15 17.31 7.16
C SER A 300 -13.43 16.47 6.11
N TYR A 301 -12.78 15.38 6.50
CA TYR A 301 -11.97 14.51 5.65
C TYR A 301 -12.83 13.38 5.08
N ILE A 302 -13.73 13.74 4.17
CA ILE A 302 -14.66 12.82 3.51
C ILE A 302 -14.35 12.67 2.02
N ALA A 303 -14.74 11.55 1.42
CA ALA A 303 -14.47 11.24 0.02
C ALA A 303 -15.05 12.30 -0.92
N GLN A 304 -16.25 12.80 -0.61
CA GLN A 304 -16.94 13.79 -1.43
C GLN A 304 -16.14 15.10 -1.59
N LYS A 305 -15.32 15.46 -0.59
CA LYS A 305 -14.53 16.69 -0.57
C LYS A 305 -13.16 16.57 -1.24
N LEU A 306 -12.77 15.38 -1.69
CA LEU A 306 -11.55 15.21 -2.49
C LEU A 306 -11.72 15.85 -3.87
N THR A 307 -10.59 16.19 -4.51
CA THR A 307 -10.54 16.79 -5.85
C THR A 307 -11.36 16.00 -6.86
N VAL A 308 -12.29 16.69 -7.51
CA VAL A 308 -13.08 16.15 -8.61
C VAL A 308 -12.32 16.38 -9.92
N THR A 309 -12.43 15.42 -10.82
CA THR A 309 -11.84 15.42 -12.16
C THR A 309 -12.94 15.07 -13.15
N ASP A 310 -12.74 15.34 -14.44
CA ASP A 310 -13.72 15.02 -15.49
C ASP A 310 -13.96 13.51 -15.55
N LEU A 311 -12.89 12.70 -15.50
CA LEU A 311 -13.02 11.24 -15.40
C LEU A 311 -13.84 10.85 -14.17
N SER A 312 -13.48 11.34 -12.98
CA SER A 312 -14.14 10.90 -11.75
C SER A 312 -15.61 11.35 -11.68
N SER A 313 -15.93 12.54 -12.20
CA SER A 313 -17.30 13.06 -12.34
C SER A 313 -18.15 12.21 -13.27
N GLN A 314 -17.64 11.85 -14.45
CA GLN A 314 -18.38 11.02 -15.41
C GLN A 314 -18.64 9.62 -14.87
N LEU A 315 -17.65 8.98 -14.23
CA LEU A 315 -17.84 7.69 -13.58
C LEU A 315 -18.86 7.78 -12.44
N GLU A 316 -18.75 8.78 -11.57
CA GLU A 316 -19.68 9.00 -10.46
C GLU A 316 -21.12 9.19 -10.98
N GLN A 317 -21.30 9.99 -12.03
CA GLN A 317 -22.60 10.24 -12.64
C GLN A 317 -23.19 8.96 -13.24
N ARG A 318 -22.40 8.19 -13.99
CA ARG A 318 -22.83 6.93 -14.60
C ARG A 318 -23.32 5.93 -13.55
N VAL A 319 -22.51 5.68 -12.52
CA VAL A 319 -22.84 4.73 -11.44
C VAL A 319 -24.09 5.18 -10.67
N ASN A 320 -24.17 6.46 -10.31
CA ASN A 320 -25.32 6.95 -9.54
C ASN A 320 -26.60 7.01 -10.38
N THR A 321 -26.52 7.23 -11.69
CA THR A 321 -27.67 7.13 -12.59
C THR A 321 -28.18 5.68 -12.64
N PHE A 322 -27.27 4.70 -12.79
CA PHE A 322 -27.64 3.29 -12.71
C PHE A 322 -28.33 2.94 -11.38
N LEU A 323 -27.78 3.39 -10.25
CA LEU A 323 -28.36 3.14 -8.93
C LEU A 323 -29.72 3.83 -8.76
N PHE A 324 -29.88 5.02 -9.32
CA PHE A 324 -31.16 5.73 -9.35
C PHE A 324 -32.22 4.92 -10.12
N ASP A 325 -31.87 4.41 -11.31
CA ASP A 325 -32.77 3.58 -12.12
C ASP A 325 -33.15 2.25 -11.45
N LYS A 326 -32.30 1.75 -10.54
CA LYS A 326 -32.59 0.58 -9.69
C LYS A 326 -33.33 0.93 -8.39
N ASN A 327 -33.83 2.16 -8.24
CA ASN A 327 -34.49 2.65 -7.03
C ASN A 327 -33.61 2.58 -5.76
N CYS A 328 -32.29 2.70 -5.91
CA CYS A 328 -31.29 2.64 -4.84
C CYS A 328 -30.63 4.00 -4.60
N TYR A 329 -31.40 5.09 -4.66
CA TYR A 329 -30.88 6.47 -4.58
C TYR A 329 -30.18 6.81 -3.25
N GLU A 330 -30.50 6.11 -2.16
CA GLU A 330 -29.83 6.28 -0.86
C GLU A 330 -28.41 5.67 -0.84
N SER A 331 -28.07 4.84 -1.81
CA SER A 331 -26.79 4.12 -1.90
C SER A 331 -25.75 4.87 -2.73
N ARG A 332 -25.69 6.20 -2.61
CA ARG A 332 -24.84 7.07 -3.43
C ARG A 332 -23.37 6.63 -3.37
N VAL A 333 -22.74 6.58 -4.53
CA VAL A 333 -21.32 6.29 -4.71
C VAL A 333 -20.57 7.59 -5.00
N THR A 334 -19.38 7.73 -4.43
CA THR A 334 -18.43 8.80 -4.74
C THR A 334 -17.22 8.17 -5.42
N ILE A 335 -16.79 8.70 -6.57
CA ILE A 335 -15.60 8.19 -7.30
C ILE A 335 -14.56 9.29 -7.41
N ARG A 336 -13.29 8.99 -7.17
CA ARG A 336 -12.20 9.97 -7.22
C ARG A 336 -10.96 9.40 -7.89
N VAL A 337 -10.28 10.23 -8.69
CA VAL A 337 -8.91 9.98 -9.13
C VAL A 337 -7.98 10.51 -8.04
N LEU A 338 -7.25 9.63 -7.38
CA LEU A 338 -6.42 9.95 -6.21
C LEU A 338 -4.96 10.23 -6.57
N ALA A 339 -4.50 9.70 -7.70
CA ALA A 339 -3.20 10.00 -8.28
C ALA A 339 -3.30 10.01 -9.80
N SER A 340 -2.51 10.87 -10.43
CA SER A 340 -2.33 10.95 -11.88
C SER A 340 -0.93 11.49 -12.16
N SER A 341 0.01 10.59 -12.46
CA SER A 341 1.43 10.89 -12.67
C SER A 341 1.92 10.33 -14.02
N ASP A 342 2.87 11.01 -14.65
CA ASP A 342 3.51 10.52 -15.87
C ASP A 342 4.69 9.62 -15.49
N ASN A 343 4.78 8.46 -16.14
CA ASN A 343 5.77 7.41 -15.92
C ASN A 343 6.33 6.90 -17.26
N ILE A 344 7.37 6.07 -17.17
CA ILE A 344 8.02 5.46 -18.33
C ILE A 344 8.17 3.97 -18.06
N CYS A 345 7.57 3.16 -18.92
CA CYS A 345 7.77 1.72 -18.92
C CYS A 345 9.13 1.43 -19.56
N LYS A 346 10.10 1.05 -18.73
CA LYS A 346 11.46 0.75 -19.19
C LYS A 346 11.50 -0.65 -19.80
N VAL A 347 12.14 -0.72 -20.96
CA VAL A 347 12.49 -1.99 -21.61
C VAL A 347 13.46 -2.74 -20.72
N LYS A 348 13.18 -4.02 -20.48
CA LYS A 348 14.00 -4.85 -19.59
C LYS A 348 15.33 -5.25 -20.28
N PRO A 349 16.39 -5.57 -19.50
CA PRO A 349 17.75 -5.65 -20.02
C PRO A 349 17.99 -6.73 -21.08
N GLN A 350 17.36 -7.90 -20.96
CA GLN A 350 17.62 -9.02 -21.87
C GLN A 350 17.04 -8.76 -23.26
N LEU A 351 15.84 -8.19 -23.33
CA LEU A 351 15.21 -7.79 -24.59
C LEU A 351 16.04 -6.72 -25.30
N LYS A 352 16.57 -5.75 -24.54
CA LYS A 352 17.46 -4.72 -25.07
C LYS A 352 18.77 -5.31 -25.63
N LYS A 353 19.34 -6.32 -24.95
CA LYS A 353 20.52 -7.07 -25.41
C LYS A 353 20.21 -7.89 -26.66
N TYR A 354 19.02 -8.50 -26.74
CA TYR A 354 18.62 -9.38 -27.83
C TYR A 354 18.29 -8.62 -29.13
N TYR A 355 17.72 -7.41 -29.03
CA TYR A 355 17.40 -6.54 -30.16
C TYR A 355 18.14 -5.19 -30.09
N PRO A 356 19.48 -5.19 -30.21
CA PRO A 356 20.26 -3.97 -30.12
C PRO A 356 19.87 -3.01 -31.26
N ASN A 357 19.56 -1.76 -30.92
CA ASN A 357 19.15 -0.67 -31.82
C ASN A 357 17.74 -0.79 -32.47
N GLN A 358 16.93 -1.79 -32.11
CA GLN A 358 15.52 -1.87 -32.57
C GLN A 358 14.52 -1.49 -31.48
N VAL A 359 14.98 -1.39 -30.23
CA VAL A 359 14.14 -1.04 -29.08
C VAL A 359 14.46 0.38 -28.63
N THR A 360 13.43 1.14 -28.24
CA THR A 360 13.57 2.51 -27.74
C THR A 360 14.46 2.57 -26.49
N ASP A 361 15.47 3.44 -26.51
CA ASP A 361 16.33 3.70 -25.36
C ASP A 361 15.58 4.46 -24.24
N ASP A 362 14.59 5.26 -24.62
CA ASP A 362 13.82 6.13 -23.72
C ASP A 362 12.61 5.43 -23.09
N GLY A 363 12.30 4.18 -23.50
CA GLY A 363 11.15 3.41 -23.03
C GLY A 363 9.80 3.88 -23.61
N TYR A 364 8.70 3.44 -23.00
CA TYR A 364 7.34 3.80 -23.41
C TYR A 364 6.70 4.73 -22.37
N PRO A 365 6.53 6.03 -22.65
CA PRO A 365 5.89 6.96 -21.73
C PRO A 365 4.40 6.66 -21.61
N TYR A 366 3.88 6.78 -20.40
CA TYR A 366 2.46 6.61 -20.09
C TYR A 366 2.05 7.47 -18.90
N ARG A 367 0.75 7.68 -18.74
CA ARG A 367 0.18 8.26 -17.52
C ARG A 367 -0.44 7.16 -16.67
N THR A 368 -0.07 7.08 -15.40
CA THR A 368 -0.77 6.21 -14.44
C THR A 368 -1.89 6.99 -13.77
N LYS A 369 -3.04 6.36 -13.55
CA LYS A 369 -4.13 6.93 -12.73
C LYS A 369 -4.61 5.91 -11.71
N ALA A 370 -4.84 6.39 -10.49
CA ALA A 370 -5.38 5.61 -9.38
C ALA A 370 -6.83 6.04 -9.10
N ILE A 371 -7.80 5.19 -9.40
CA ILE A 371 -9.25 5.48 -9.37
C ILE A 371 -9.91 4.66 -8.27
N PHE A 372 -10.60 5.32 -7.34
CA PHE A 372 -11.22 4.65 -6.19
C PHE A 372 -12.69 5.06 -6.04
N ALA A 373 -13.52 4.10 -5.59
CA ALA A 373 -14.93 4.32 -5.30
C ALA A 373 -15.26 4.08 -3.83
N PHE A 374 -16.09 4.98 -3.30
CA PHE A 374 -16.49 5.05 -1.91
C PHE A 374 -18.01 5.04 -1.80
N GLN A 375 -18.54 4.45 -0.74
CA GLN A 375 -19.95 4.53 -0.40
C GLN A 375 -20.10 4.89 1.08
N GLU A 376 -21.04 5.79 1.37
CA GLU A 376 -21.41 6.09 2.75
C GLU A 376 -22.25 4.94 3.33
N ILE A 377 -21.75 4.29 4.38
CA ILE A 377 -22.44 3.23 5.10
C ILE A 377 -22.57 3.64 6.57
N GLU A 378 -23.79 3.92 7.01
CA GLU A 378 -24.10 4.37 8.39
C GLU A 378 -23.33 5.66 8.75
N GLY A 379 -23.33 6.66 7.86
CA GLY A 379 -22.69 7.96 8.09
C GLY A 379 -21.16 7.99 7.93
N VAL A 380 -20.57 6.93 7.37
CA VAL A 380 -19.11 6.78 7.26
C VAL A 380 -18.75 6.29 5.86
N ASP A 381 -17.81 6.98 5.20
CA ASP A 381 -17.27 6.54 3.92
C ASP A 381 -16.55 5.19 4.05
N VAL A 382 -16.84 4.28 3.12
CA VAL A 382 -16.17 2.99 2.97
C VAL A 382 -15.69 2.87 1.54
N VAL A 383 -14.38 2.75 1.36
CA VAL A 383 -13.80 2.40 0.06
C VAL A 383 -14.16 0.94 -0.24
N PHE A 384 -14.64 0.67 -1.45
CA PHE A 384 -15.07 -0.68 -1.84
C PHE A 384 -14.47 -1.15 -3.16
N PHE A 385 -13.86 -0.24 -3.93
CA PHE A 385 -13.28 -0.52 -5.24
C PHE A 385 -12.06 0.37 -5.45
N GLY A 386 -10.99 -0.19 -6.01
CA GLY A 386 -9.79 0.52 -6.45
C GLY A 386 -9.30 -0.03 -7.77
N MET A 387 -8.79 0.84 -8.64
CA MET A 387 -8.29 0.49 -9.97
C MET A 387 -7.10 1.38 -10.35
N TYR A 388 -6.05 0.74 -10.87
CA TYR A 388 -4.89 1.42 -11.46
C TYR A 388 -4.87 1.18 -12.96
N VAL A 389 -4.66 2.25 -13.72
CA VAL A 389 -4.61 2.21 -15.19
C VAL A 389 -3.36 2.88 -15.71
N GLN A 390 -2.84 2.38 -16.84
CA GLN A 390 -1.74 2.97 -17.60
C GLN A 390 -2.28 3.46 -18.94
N GLU A 391 -2.10 4.72 -19.25
CA GLU A 391 -2.63 5.38 -20.43
C GLU A 391 -1.48 5.83 -21.35
N TYR A 392 -1.33 5.16 -22.50
CA TYR A 392 -0.30 5.42 -23.50
C TYR A 392 -0.92 6.21 -24.66
N ASP A 393 -0.62 7.50 -24.73
CA ASP A 393 -1.23 8.43 -25.69
C ASP A 393 -0.64 8.31 -27.11
N GLU A 394 -0.90 9.29 -27.98
CA GLU A 394 -0.35 9.34 -29.34
C GLU A 394 1.15 9.68 -29.42
N HIS A 395 1.73 10.24 -28.36
CA HIS A 395 3.16 10.58 -28.31
C HIS A 395 4.00 9.35 -27.94
N CYS A 396 3.37 8.34 -27.34
CA CYS A 396 4.01 7.06 -27.07
C CYS A 396 4.33 6.31 -28.38
N PRO A 397 5.56 5.78 -28.58
CA PRO A 397 5.90 5.01 -29.76
C PRO A 397 5.14 3.67 -29.82
N ALA A 398 5.02 3.13 -31.04
CA ALA A 398 4.51 1.79 -31.25
C ALA A 398 5.38 0.77 -30.50
N PRO A 399 4.82 -0.34 -29.97
CA PRO A 399 3.45 -0.83 -30.16
C PRO A 399 2.40 -0.26 -29.19
N ASN A 400 2.78 0.63 -28.27
CA ASN A 400 1.92 1.09 -27.18
C ASN A 400 1.01 2.28 -27.51
N THR A 401 1.26 2.97 -28.62
CA THR A 401 0.50 4.16 -29.05
C THR A 401 -1.02 3.99 -28.94
N ARG A 402 -1.69 4.94 -28.27
CA ARG A 402 -3.16 4.98 -28.08
C ARG A 402 -3.76 3.72 -27.45
N ARG A 403 -3.11 3.18 -26.42
CA ARG A 403 -3.58 2.03 -25.65
C ARG A 403 -3.77 2.39 -24.17
N VAL A 404 -4.80 1.84 -23.55
CA VAL A 404 -4.95 1.83 -22.09
C VAL A 404 -4.79 0.41 -21.56
N TYR A 405 -4.19 0.27 -20.39
CA TYR A 405 -4.00 -1.02 -19.72
C TYR A 405 -4.49 -0.92 -18.28
N ILE A 406 -5.43 -1.80 -17.89
CA ILE A 406 -5.88 -1.90 -16.50
C ILE A 406 -4.88 -2.77 -15.74
N SER A 407 -3.98 -2.12 -15.01
CA SER A 407 -2.87 -2.80 -14.32
C SER A 407 -3.33 -3.58 -13.11
N TYR A 408 -4.21 -2.97 -12.31
CA TYR A 408 -4.73 -3.59 -11.10
C TYR A 408 -6.18 -3.19 -10.91
N LEU A 409 -7.00 -4.14 -10.47
CA LEU A 409 -8.36 -3.92 -10.00
C LEU A 409 -8.55 -4.77 -8.76
N ASP A 410 -9.03 -4.15 -7.69
CA ASP A 410 -9.31 -4.84 -6.44
C ASP A 410 -10.57 -4.28 -5.78
N THR A 411 -11.24 -5.10 -4.98
CA THR A 411 -12.49 -4.75 -4.34
C THR A 411 -12.58 -5.33 -2.94
N VAL A 412 -13.28 -4.61 -2.05
CA VAL A 412 -13.71 -5.14 -0.75
C VAL A 412 -15.22 -5.19 -0.74
N HIS A 413 -15.76 -6.35 -0.39
CA HIS A 413 -17.09 -6.79 -0.78
C HIS A 413 -18.28 -6.12 -0.05
N PHE A 414 -18.04 -5.01 0.66
CA PHE A 414 -18.95 -4.36 1.60
C PHE A 414 -19.99 -3.43 1.00
N PHE A 415 -19.97 -3.20 -0.31
CA PHE A 415 -20.97 -2.39 -1.02
C PHE A 415 -22.42 -2.81 -0.67
N ARG A 416 -23.30 -1.81 -0.49
CA ARG A 416 -24.72 -1.97 -0.21
C ARG A 416 -25.57 -1.26 -1.29
N PRO A 417 -26.66 -1.85 -1.78
CA PRO A 417 -27.12 -3.21 -1.49
C PRO A 417 -26.23 -4.26 -2.17
N LYS A 418 -26.01 -5.40 -1.50
CA LYS A 418 -25.16 -6.49 -2.00
C LYS A 418 -25.59 -7.01 -3.38
N LEU A 419 -26.88 -6.91 -3.70
CA LEU A 419 -27.48 -7.38 -4.96
C LEU A 419 -26.83 -6.75 -6.19
N TYR A 420 -26.56 -5.44 -6.16
CA TYR A 420 -26.04 -4.69 -7.32
C TYR A 420 -24.53 -4.51 -7.31
N ARG A 421 -23.82 -5.14 -6.35
CA ARG A 421 -22.37 -4.95 -6.18
C ARG A 421 -21.59 -5.25 -7.46
N GLN A 422 -21.84 -6.40 -8.09
CA GLN A 422 -21.14 -6.78 -9.32
C GLN A 422 -21.50 -5.87 -10.49
N ASP A 423 -22.76 -5.45 -10.59
CA ASP A 423 -23.19 -4.53 -11.64
C ASP A 423 -22.53 -3.15 -11.50
N VAL A 424 -22.40 -2.64 -10.27
CA VAL A 424 -21.67 -1.39 -9.99
C VAL A 424 -20.20 -1.49 -10.38
N TYR A 425 -19.54 -2.62 -10.14
CA TYR A 425 -18.16 -2.81 -10.59
C TYR A 425 -18.07 -2.78 -12.12
N HIS A 426 -19.02 -3.42 -12.81
CA HIS A 426 -19.10 -3.32 -14.26
C HIS A 426 -19.35 -1.87 -14.72
N GLU A 427 -20.24 -1.12 -14.07
CA GLU A 427 -20.50 0.30 -14.45
C GLU A 427 -19.24 1.15 -14.40
N ILE A 428 -18.39 0.95 -13.38
CA ILE A 428 -17.14 1.70 -13.23
C ILE A 428 -16.19 1.38 -14.37
N VAL A 429 -15.97 0.09 -14.66
CA VAL A 429 -15.04 -0.32 -15.72
C VAL A 429 -15.57 0.06 -17.10
N ILE A 430 -16.86 -0.16 -17.38
CA ILE A 430 -17.50 0.24 -18.64
C ILE A 430 -17.43 1.76 -18.83
N GLY A 431 -17.72 2.53 -17.77
CA GLY A 431 -17.60 3.98 -17.79
C GLY A 431 -16.17 4.45 -18.09
N TYR A 432 -15.16 3.76 -17.56
CA TYR A 432 -13.76 4.08 -17.86
C TYR A 432 -13.41 3.79 -19.33
N LEU A 433 -13.87 2.66 -19.88
CA LEU A 433 -13.68 2.33 -21.29
C LEU A 433 -14.34 3.35 -22.22
N ASP A 434 -15.54 3.84 -21.86
CA ASP A 434 -16.23 4.91 -22.58
C ASP A 434 -15.44 6.23 -22.53
N TYR A 435 -14.96 6.61 -21.35
CA TYR A 435 -14.11 7.80 -21.20
C TYR A 435 -12.84 7.71 -22.06
N ALA A 436 -12.12 6.58 -21.99
CA ALA A 436 -10.92 6.35 -22.80
C ALA A 436 -11.24 6.39 -24.31
N LYS A 437 -12.37 5.82 -24.73
CA LYS A 437 -12.83 5.89 -26.11
C LYS A 437 -13.04 7.34 -26.56
N GLN A 438 -13.70 8.16 -25.75
CA GLN A 438 -13.98 9.57 -26.06
C GLN A 438 -12.72 10.42 -26.15
N LEU A 439 -11.70 10.11 -25.34
CA LEU A 439 -10.38 10.73 -25.42
C LEU A 439 -9.58 10.34 -26.68
N GLY A 440 -9.99 9.27 -27.38
CA GLY A 440 -9.35 8.83 -28.62
C GLY A 440 -8.34 7.69 -28.44
N TYR A 441 -8.39 6.95 -27.33
CA TYR A 441 -7.68 5.68 -27.21
C TYR A 441 -8.33 4.63 -28.13
N MET A 442 -7.50 3.78 -28.72
CA MET A 442 -7.94 2.81 -29.72
C MET A 442 -8.21 1.43 -29.13
N TYR A 443 -7.37 1.03 -28.17
CA TYR A 443 -7.45 -0.26 -27.53
C TYR A 443 -7.38 -0.15 -26.02
N ALA A 444 -8.07 -1.04 -25.33
CA ALA A 444 -7.88 -1.31 -23.92
C ALA A 444 -7.38 -2.75 -23.73
N HIS A 445 -6.62 -2.97 -22.66
CA HIS A 445 -6.02 -4.26 -22.32
C HIS A 445 -6.35 -4.64 -20.89
N ILE A 446 -6.76 -5.89 -20.69
CA ILE A 446 -7.03 -6.46 -19.37
C ILE A 446 -6.32 -7.81 -19.26
N TRP A 447 -5.49 -7.94 -18.22
CA TRP A 447 -4.98 -9.23 -17.77
C TRP A 447 -5.84 -9.74 -16.61
N ALA A 448 -6.69 -10.73 -16.88
CA ALA A 448 -7.58 -11.36 -15.92
C ALA A 448 -6.85 -12.42 -15.08
N CYS A 449 -5.91 -11.96 -14.25
CA CYS A 449 -5.20 -12.80 -13.29
C CYS A 449 -5.76 -12.58 -11.89
N PRO A 450 -6.33 -13.61 -11.24
CA PRO A 450 -6.67 -13.47 -9.84
C PRO A 450 -5.39 -13.33 -9.01
N ALA A 451 -5.47 -12.55 -7.93
CA ALA A 451 -4.37 -12.47 -6.98
C ALA A 451 -4.05 -13.87 -6.43
N SER A 452 -2.75 -14.21 -6.35
CA SER A 452 -2.32 -15.46 -5.76
C SER A 452 -2.80 -15.58 -4.31
N GLU A 453 -3.04 -16.80 -3.83
CA GLU A 453 -3.39 -17.04 -2.43
C GLU A 453 -2.38 -16.33 -1.50
N ASN A 454 -2.88 -15.49 -0.59
CA ASN A 454 -2.09 -14.66 0.34
C ASN A 454 -1.32 -13.48 -0.26
N VAL A 455 -1.69 -13.01 -1.46
CA VAL A 455 -1.21 -11.74 -2.03
C VAL A 455 -2.38 -10.77 -2.10
N ASP A 456 -2.42 -9.82 -1.17
CA ASP A 456 -3.37 -8.72 -1.22
C ASP A 456 -3.20 -7.95 -2.52
N GLY A 457 -4.31 -7.64 -3.20
CA GLY A 457 -4.37 -6.75 -4.35
C GLY A 457 -3.99 -5.33 -3.96
N ILE A 458 -4.92 -4.40 -4.05
CA ILE A 458 -4.74 -3.02 -3.60
C ILE A 458 -5.02 -2.91 -2.10
N PHE A 459 -6.02 -3.64 -1.59
CA PHE A 459 -6.47 -3.54 -0.20
C PHE A 459 -5.78 -4.56 0.69
N TYR A 460 -5.15 -4.09 1.77
CA TYR A 460 -4.48 -4.97 2.73
C TYR A 460 -5.48 -5.78 3.56
N CYS A 461 -5.33 -7.11 3.56
CA CYS A 461 -6.10 -8.07 4.34
C CYS A 461 -7.62 -8.02 4.02
N HIS A 462 -8.04 -8.75 3.00
CA HIS A 462 -9.45 -8.91 2.64
C HIS A 462 -10.27 -9.67 3.68
N PRO A 463 -11.61 -9.57 3.65
CA PRO A 463 -12.47 -10.34 4.54
C PRO A 463 -12.26 -11.85 4.33
N PRO A 464 -12.15 -12.65 5.40
CA PRO A 464 -11.89 -14.08 5.27
C PRO A 464 -13.03 -14.82 4.54
N GLU A 465 -14.25 -14.30 4.61
CA GLU A 465 -15.40 -14.81 3.86
C GLU A 465 -15.46 -14.34 2.38
N GLN A 466 -14.56 -13.45 1.97
CA GLN A 466 -14.46 -13.00 0.58
C GLN A 466 -13.57 -13.99 -0.19
N ASP A 467 -14.22 -14.96 -0.83
CA ASP A 467 -13.50 -15.93 -1.68
C ASP A 467 -12.68 -15.22 -2.76
N LEU A 468 -11.40 -15.59 -2.85
CA LEU A 468 -10.58 -15.23 -3.99
C LEU A 468 -11.19 -15.83 -5.26
N SER A 469 -11.39 -14.98 -6.26
CA SER A 469 -11.99 -15.39 -7.52
C SER A 469 -11.09 -16.40 -8.23
N LYS A 470 -11.63 -17.56 -8.63
CA LYS A 470 -10.88 -18.51 -9.45
C LYS A 470 -10.60 -17.90 -10.83
N PRO A 471 -9.50 -18.26 -11.52
CA PRO A 471 -9.14 -17.67 -12.81
C PRO A 471 -10.30 -17.70 -13.81
N LYS A 472 -10.99 -18.84 -13.93
CA LYS A 472 -12.11 -18.99 -14.86
C LYS A 472 -13.29 -18.05 -14.55
N TRP A 473 -13.61 -17.88 -13.27
CA TRP A 473 -14.67 -16.97 -12.85
C TRP A 473 -14.34 -15.52 -13.22
N LEU A 474 -13.09 -15.09 -13.02
CA LEU A 474 -12.65 -13.73 -13.35
C LEU A 474 -12.68 -13.48 -14.86
N GLN A 475 -12.28 -14.47 -15.67
CA GLN A 475 -12.40 -14.41 -17.11
C GLN A 475 -13.86 -14.28 -17.56
N ASP A 476 -14.76 -15.11 -17.01
CA ASP A 476 -16.19 -15.06 -17.34
C ASP A 476 -16.84 -13.75 -16.87
N TRP A 477 -16.38 -13.21 -15.74
CA TRP A 477 -16.76 -11.89 -15.24
C TRP A 477 -16.36 -10.78 -16.22
N CYS A 478 -15.11 -10.78 -16.70
CA CYS A 478 -14.62 -9.83 -17.71
C CYS A 478 -15.43 -9.95 -19.02
N LYS A 479 -15.68 -11.17 -19.51
CA LYS A 479 -16.50 -11.41 -20.71
C LYS A 479 -17.90 -10.82 -20.55
N LYS A 480 -18.58 -11.11 -19.44
CA LYS A 480 -19.93 -10.56 -19.16
C LYS A 480 -19.95 -9.04 -19.16
N MET A 481 -18.91 -8.41 -18.58
CA MET A 481 -18.77 -6.95 -18.58
C MET A 481 -18.56 -6.40 -20.00
N LEU A 482 -17.70 -7.03 -20.80
CA LEU A 482 -17.40 -6.60 -22.17
C LEU A 482 -18.56 -6.84 -23.13
N ASP A 483 -19.27 -7.96 -23.02
CA ASP A 483 -20.49 -8.24 -23.79
C ASP A 483 -21.52 -7.13 -23.57
N ARG A 484 -21.67 -6.69 -22.33
CA ARG A 484 -22.54 -5.57 -21.99
C ARG A 484 -22.04 -4.26 -22.60
N ALA A 485 -20.74 -3.99 -22.55
CA ALA A 485 -20.15 -2.81 -23.18
C ALA A 485 -20.32 -2.78 -24.71
N ILE A 486 -20.36 -3.95 -25.36
CA ILE A 486 -20.66 -4.08 -26.80
C ILE A 486 -22.12 -3.74 -27.08
N VAL A 487 -23.05 -4.25 -26.27
CA VAL A 487 -24.48 -3.92 -26.38
C VAL A 487 -24.74 -2.42 -26.20
N GLU A 488 -23.96 -1.76 -25.34
CA GLU A 488 -24.02 -0.30 -25.13
C GLU A 488 -23.24 0.51 -26.19
N HIS A 489 -22.67 -0.15 -27.20
CA HIS A 489 -21.87 0.47 -28.28
C HIS A 489 -20.64 1.25 -27.80
N ILE A 490 -20.13 0.91 -26.60
CA ILE A 490 -18.89 1.45 -26.05
C ILE A 490 -17.72 0.67 -26.64
N VAL A 491 -17.73 -0.65 -26.49
CA VAL A 491 -16.74 -1.55 -27.09
C VAL A 491 -17.20 -2.00 -28.48
N ILE A 492 -16.30 -2.06 -29.45
CA ILE A 492 -16.61 -2.55 -30.79
C ILE A 492 -16.58 -4.09 -30.80
N ASP A 493 -15.46 -4.66 -30.36
CA ASP A 493 -15.27 -6.08 -30.09
C ASP A 493 -14.13 -6.27 -29.09
N TYR A 494 -13.94 -7.50 -28.63
CA TYR A 494 -12.76 -7.91 -27.89
C TYR A 494 -12.31 -9.29 -28.37
N LYS A 495 -11.02 -9.55 -28.24
CA LYS A 495 -10.38 -10.82 -28.61
C LYS A 495 -9.43 -11.26 -27.51
N ASP A 496 -9.09 -12.55 -27.51
CA ASP A 496 -7.91 -12.98 -26.78
C ASP A 496 -6.62 -12.52 -27.50
N ILE A 497 -5.52 -12.43 -26.76
CA ILE A 497 -4.24 -11.93 -27.29
C ILE A 497 -3.70 -12.76 -28.45
N MET A 498 -3.96 -14.08 -28.46
CA MET A 498 -3.48 -14.96 -29.52
C MET A 498 -4.23 -14.67 -30.82
N GLN A 499 -5.56 -14.58 -30.77
CA GLN A 499 -6.37 -14.23 -31.93
C GLN A 499 -6.04 -12.84 -32.47
N ASP A 500 -5.84 -11.84 -31.60
CA ASP A 500 -5.41 -10.50 -32.03
C ASP A 500 -4.04 -10.52 -32.72
N SER A 501 -3.09 -11.29 -32.18
CA SER A 501 -1.75 -11.43 -32.76
C SER A 501 -1.78 -12.08 -34.15
N LEU A 502 -2.65 -13.08 -34.35
CA LEU A 502 -2.86 -13.73 -35.65
C LEU A 502 -3.51 -12.79 -36.67
N ASP A 503 -4.54 -12.06 -36.26
CA ASP A 503 -5.27 -11.14 -37.15
C ASP A 503 -4.39 -9.97 -37.62
N ASN A 504 -3.50 -9.49 -36.73
CA ASN A 504 -2.53 -8.44 -37.03
C ASN A 504 -1.25 -8.97 -37.69
N GLN A 505 -1.13 -10.28 -37.93
CA GLN A 505 0.02 -10.94 -38.55
C GLN A 505 1.35 -10.59 -37.88
N VAL A 506 1.38 -10.62 -36.55
CA VAL A 506 2.58 -10.28 -35.75
C VAL A 506 3.78 -11.13 -36.17
N GLN A 507 4.88 -10.48 -36.57
CA GLN A 507 6.11 -11.16 -37.02
C GLN A 507 7.29 -11.00 -36.06
N SER A 508 7.14 -10.15 -35.03
CA SER A 508 8.18 -9.87 -34.05
C SER A 508 7.58 -9.69 -32.66
N VAL A 509 8.32 -10.11 -31.63
CA VAL A 509 7.92 -9.85 -30.24
C VAL A 509 7.85 -8.35 -29.90
N LEU A 510 8.52 -7.50 -30.68
CA LEU A 510 8.50 -6.04 -30.53
C LEU A 510 7.16 -5.41 -30.96
N GLU A 511 6.29 -6.16 -31.64
CA GLU A 511 4.95 -5.70 -32.05
C GLU A 511 3.88 -6.02 -30.98
N ILE A 512 4.23 -6.81 -29.96
CA ILE A 512 3.36 -7.13 -28.83
C ILE A 512 3.37 -5.91 -27.88
N PRO A 513 2.20 -5.38 -27.48
CA PRO A 513 2.12 -4.27 -26.53
C PRO A 513 2.91 -4.56 -25.24
N TYR A 514 3.69 -3.57 -24.79
CA TYR A 514 4.67 -3.73 -23.72
C TYR A 514 4.29 -2.87 -22.51
N PHE A 515 3.60 -3.43 -21.52
CA PHE A 515 3.07 -2.69 -20.37
C PHE A 515 3.89 -2.88 -19.09
N ASP A 516 3.89 -1.88 -18.22
CA ASP A 516 4.65 -1.96 -16.97
C ASP A 516 4.00 -2.94 -15.99
N GLY A 517 4.78 -3.85 -15.41
CA GLY A 517 4.30 -4.91 -14.51
C GLY A 517 3.43 -6.00 -15.15
N ASP A 518 3.30 -6.05 -16.48
CA ASP A 518 2.53 -7.07 -17.18
C ASP A 518 3.28 -8.40 -17.35
N PHE A 519 2.52 -9.47 -17.62
CA PHE A 519 3.01 -10.82 -17.83
C PHE A 519 3.94 -10.96 -19.04
N TRP A 520 3.64 -10.30 -20.16
CA TRP A 520 4.36 -10.51 -21.41
C TRP A 520 5.81 -10.02 -21.35
N PRO A 521 6.13 -8.81 -20.86
CA PRO A 521 7.52 -8.40 -20.65
C PRO A 521 8.34 -9.35 -19.79
N ILE A 522 7.75 -9.90 -18.72
CA ILE A 522 8.44 -10.84 -17.82
C ILE A 522 8.70 -12.16 -18.54
N THR A 523 7.68 -12.70 -19.22
CA THR A 523 7.76 -13.95 -19.97
C THR A 523 8.79 -13.88 -21.10
N ILE A 524 8.86 -12.74 -21.79
CA ILE A 524 9.85 -12.51 -22.85
C ILE A 524 11.27 -12.54 -22.28
N GLU A 525 11.54 -11.85 -21.17
CA GLU A 525 12.86 -11.89 -20.52
C GLU A 525 13.24 -13.29 -20.08
N GLU A 526 12.35 -13.99 -19.36
CA GLU A 526 12.62 -15.36 -18.90
C GLU A 526 12.86 -16.32 -20.05
N THR A 527 12.18 -16.13 -21.19
CA THR A 527 12.36 -16.96 -22.37
C THR A 527 13.71 -16.68 -23.03
N ILE A 528 14.12 -15.41 -23.14
CA ILE A 528 15.45 -15.03 -23.64
C ILE A 528 16.54 -15.63 -22.75
N GLU A 529 16.41 -15.55 -21.43
CA GLU A 529 17.38 -16.15 -20.50
C GLU A 529 17.49 -17.66 -20.64
N LYS A 530 16.36 -18.36 -20.80
CA LYS A 530 16.34 -19.82 -21.05
C LYS A 530 17.02 -20.18 -22.38
N LEU A 531 16.83 -19.37 -23.42
CA LEU A 531 17.46 -19.57 -24.71
C LEU A 531 18.98 -19.33 -24.64
N ASP A 532 19.42 -18.26 -23.96
CA ASP A 532 20.85 -17.98 -23.74
C ASP A 532 21.52 -19.13 -22.96
N GLN A 533 20.88 -19.63 -21.89
CA GLN A 533 21.39 -20.76 -21.09
C GLN A 533 21.48 -22.07 -21.91
N GLU A 534 20.50 -22.34 -22.76
CA GLU A 534 20.50 -23.51 -23.64
C GLU A 534 21.59 -23.39 -24.72
N GLU A 535 21.82 -22.20 -25.27
CA GLU A 535 22.91 -21.95 -26.22
C GLU A 535 24.28 -22.14 -25.57
N ASP A 536 24.47 -21.64 -24.35
CA ASP A 536 25.72 -21.82 -23.59
C ASP A 536 25.95 -23.28 -23.21
N ARG A 537 24.90 -24.03 -22.84
CA ARG A 537 25.00 -25.49 -22.61
C ARG A 537 25.43 -26.22 -23.88
N ARG A 538 24.85 -25.87 -25.04
CA ARG A 538 25.24 -26.44 -26.33
C ARG A 538 26.69 -26.12 -26.70
N LYS A 539 27.17 -24.90 -26.41
CA LYS A 539 28.58 -24.52 -26.62
C LYS A 539 29.50 -25.35 -25.73
N GLN A 540 29.18 -25.51 -24.45
CA GLN A 540 29.95 -26.35 -23.52
C GLN A 540 29.95 -27.83 -23.94
N GLU A 541 28.83 -28.37 -24.39
CA GLU A 541 28.75 -29.75 -24.90
C GLU A 541 29.63 -29.94 -26.15
N ILE A 542 29.65 -28.96 -27.06
CA ILE A 542 30.52 -28.98 -28.26
C ILE A 542 31.99 -28.86 -27.87
N GLU A 543 32.34 -27.94 -26.96
CA GLU A 543 33.71 -27.76 -26.46
C GLU A 543 34.21 -29.01 -25.72
N THR A 544 33.36 -29.64 -24.91
CA THR A 544 33.68 -30.91 -24.22
C THR A 544 33.88 -32.04 -25.22
N ALA A 545 33.01 -32.15 -26.24
CA ALA A 545 33.15 -33.16 -27.29
C ALA A 545 34.42 -32.96 -28.12
N GLN A 546 34.80 -31.70 -28.39
CA GLN A 546 36.06 -31.38 -29.09
C GLN A 546 37.28 -31.70 -28.22
N ALA A 547 37.25 -31.40 -26.92
CA ALA A 547 38.33 -31.76 -26.00
C ALA A 547 38.52 -33.28 -25.87
N MET A 548 37.43 -34.06 -25.91
CA MET A 548 37.50 -35.53 -25.91
C MET A 548 38.05 -36.09 -27.24
N GLU A 549 37.90 -35.39 -28.37
CA GLU A 549 38.50 -35.79 -29.65
C GLU A 549 40.01 -35.46 -29.73
N ASP A 550 40.48 -34.44 -29.00
CA ASP A 550 41.90 -34.03 -28.98
C ASP A 550 42.75 -34.88 -27.99
N GLU A 551 42.16 -35.48 -26.95
CA GLU A 551 42.87 -36.37 -26.00
C GLU A 551 43.15 -37.79 -26.56
N ASP A 552 42.52 -38.20 -27.67
CA ASP A 552 42.72 -39.51 -28.32
C ASP A 552 43.89 -39.51 -29.35
N PHE A 553 44.73 -38.46 -29.38
CA PHE A 553 45.86 -38.28 -30.32
C PHE A 553 47.26 -38.25 -29.66
N ASP A 554 47.44 -38.79 -28.45
CA ASP A 554 48.78 -38.97 -27.87
C ASP A 554 48.94 -40.34 -27.21
N ASP A 555 49.07 -41.39 -28.04
CA ASP A 555 49.66 -42.66 -27.59
C ASP A 555 50.57 -43.23 -28.68
N SER A 556 51.80 -42.72 -28.73
CA SER A 556 52.92 -43.37 -29.42
C SER A 556 54.20 -43.22 -28.62
N ILE A 557 54.43 -44.15 -27.69
CA ILE A 557 55.76 -44.56 -27.24
C ILE A 557 55.87 -46.08 -27.44
N ASP A 558 56.78 -46.46 -28.35
CA ASP A 558 57.20 -47.84 -28.66
C ASP A 558 57.54 -48.66 -27.41
N PRO A 559 57.24 -49.97 -27.42
CA PRO A 559 58.38 -50.91 -27.42
C PRO A 559 58.22 -52.12 -28.36
N GLU A 560 59.32 -52.43 -29.07
CA GLU A 560 59.72 -53.72 -29.66
C GLU A 560 59.33 -54.92 -28.74
N GLU A 561 58.93 -56.13 -29.11
CA GLU A 561 58.98 -56.97 -30.33
C GLU A 561 58.05 -58.22 -30.06
N PRO A 562 57.93 -59.28 -30.92
CA PRO A 562 56.66 -59.93 -31.24
C PRO A 562 56.38 -61.28 -30.53
N THR A 563 55.15 -61.79 -30.59
CA THR A 563 54.79 -63.05 -31.32
C THR A 563 53.33 -63.50 -31.20
N GLU A 564 52.75 -63.80 -32.37
CA GLU A 564 51.72 -64.80 -32.75
C GLU A 564 50.45 -65.08 -31.89
N ILE A 565 49.27 -64.88 -32.50
CA ILE A 565 48.34 -65.95 -32.99
C ILE A 565 47.00 -65.34 -33.47
N SER A 566 46.67 -65.65 -34.73
CA SER A 566 45.38 -65.74 -35.44
C SER A 566 44.12 -64.95 -35.01
N GLY A 567 43.45 -64.31 -36.00
CA GLY A 567 42.00 -64.06 -35.94
C GLY A 567 41.45 -63.03 -36.94
N LYS A 568 40.89 -63.50 -38.06
CA LYS A 568 40.25 -62.72 -39.15
C LYS A 568 39.05 -61.87 -38.68
N ARG A 569 38.91 -60.65 -39.24
CA ARG A 569 37.75 -60.10 -40.05
C ARG A 569 37.84 -58.56 -40.14
N LYS A 570 38.24 -58.01 -41.28
CA LYS A 570 37.42 -57.43 -42.37
C LYS A 570 36.63 -56.15 -42.03
N SER A 571 37.22 -55.02 -42.45
CA SER A 571 36.68 -54.01 -43.39
C SER A 571 35.26 -53.46 -43.18
N ALA A 572 35.18 -52.18 -42.82
CA ALA A 572 34.24 -51.21 -43.38
C ALA A 572 34.62 -49.80 -42.89
N ASN A 573 35.55 -49.10 -43.54
CA ASN A 573 35.86 -47.72 -43.10
C ASN A 573 36.29 -46.79 -44.24
N THR A 574 35.46 -46.70 -45.28
CA THR A 574 35.69 -45.74 -46.37
C THR A 574 34.42 -45.01 -46.84
N TYR A 575 33.27 -45.28 -46.22
CA TYR A 575 32.01 -44.58 -46.52
C TYR A 575 31.60 -43.53 -45.48
N GLU A 576 32.05 -43.62 -44.23
CA GLU A 576 31.67 -42.66 -43.16
C GLU A 576 32.45 -41.33 -43.21
N LYS A 577 33.73 -41.34 -43.62
CA LYS A 577 34.58 -40.13 -43.65
C LYS A 577 34.16 -39.08 -44.69
N LYS A 578 33.31 -39.41 -45.67
CA LYS A 578 32.79 -38.44 -46.65
C LYS A 578 31.46 -37.80 -46.26
N ASN A 579 30.67 -38.42 -45.37
CA ASN A 579 29.40 -37.85 -44.90
C ASN A 579 29.58 -36.82 -43.78
N LEU A 580 30.58 -37.00 -42.91
CA LEU A 580 30.90 -36.07 -41.81
C LEU A 580 31.37 -34.68 -42.31
N LYS A 581 32.18 -34.62 -43.38
CA LYS A 581 32.62 -33.34 -43.98
C LYS A 581 31.51 -32.59 -44.73
N LYS A 582 30.46 -33.28 -45.20
CA LYS A 582 29.28 -32.65 -45.82
C LYS A 582 28.33 -32.08 -44.76
N MET A 583 28.16 -32.76 -43.62
CA MET A 583 27.35 -32.25 -42.50
C MET A 583 27.98 -31.02 -41.84
N ALA A 584 29.32 -30.99 -41.68
CA ALA A 584 30.03 -29.84 -41.10
C ALA A 584 29.95 -28.57 -41.97
N ASN A 585 29.96 -28.70 -43.31
CA ASN A 585 29.79 -27.55 -44.22
C ASN A 585 28.32 -27.12 -44.40
N GLN A 586 27.36 -28.05 -44.29
CA GLN A 586 25.93 -27.68 -44.20
C GLN A 586 25.59 -26.97 -42.88
N GLN A 587 26.23 -27.33 -41.77
CA GLN A 587 26.08 -26.63 -40.48
C GLN A 587 26.73 -25.24 -40.46
N LYS A 588 27.79 -25.01 -41.24
CA LYS A 588 28.41 -23.67 -41.39
C LYS A 588 27.60 -22.72 -42.28
N LEU A 589 26.81 -23.24 -43.22
CA LEU A 589 25.84 -22.48 -44.02
C LEU A 589 24.50 -22.26 -43.29
N ALA A 590 24.09 -23.20 -42.42
CA ALA A 590 22.96 -23.03 -41.50
C ALA A 590 23.24 -21.98 -40.39
N LYS A 591 24.52 -21.72 -40.08
CA LYS A 591 24.92 -20.64 -39.16
C LYS A 591 24.64 -19.22 -39.69
N ASN A 592 24.34 -19.05 -40.98
CA ASN A 592 24.18 -17.74 -41.62
C ASN A 592 22.80 -17.50 -42.29
N GLN A 593 21.84 -18.44 -42.18
CA GLN A 593 20.47 -18.26 -42.69
C GLN A 593 19.45 -18.89 -41.71
N MET A 594 18.69 -18.05 -40.99
CA MET A 594 17.61 -18.37 -40.01
C MET A 594 18.14 -18.96 -38.68
N ALA A 595 17.80 -18.52 -37.47
CA ALA A 595 16.44 -18.45 -36.92
C ALA A 595 16.39 -17.92 -35.46
N ASN A 596 17.14 -16.89 -35.05
CA ASN A 596 16.99 -16.37 -33.66
C ASN A 596 15.57 -15.81 -33.40
N CYS A 597 14.93 -15.19 -34.41
CA CYS A 597 13.59 -14.60 -34.27
C CYS A 597 12.45 -15.63 -34.26
N THR A 598 12.59 -16.75 -34.99
CA THR A 598 11.53 -17.77 -35.10
C THR A 598 11.40 -18.62 -33.83
N ASP A 599 12.50 -18.86 -33.10
CA ASP A 599 12.46 -19.67 -31.88
C ASP A 599 11.86 -18.89 -30.71
N LEU A 600 12.25 -17.61 -30.52
CA LEU A 600 11.66 -16.77 -29.47
C LEU A 600 10.16 -16.53 -29.71
N LEU A 601 9.78 -16.05 -30.91
CA LEU A 601 8.37 -15.75 -31.21
C LEU A 601 7.49 -17.01 -31.16
N SER A 602 8.00 -18.17 -31.60
CA SER A 602 7.24 -19.43 -31.53
C SER A 602 6.99 -19.90 -30.09
N ILE A 603 7.98 -19.76 -29.18
CA ILE A 603 7.79 -20.06 -27.75
C ILE A 603 6.78 -19.08 -27.14
N ILE A 604 6.87 -17.79 -27.48
CA ILE A 604 5.91 -16.79 -27.02
C ILE A 604 4.50 -17.09 -27.54
N PHE A 605 4.32 -17.44 -28.81
CA PHE A 605 3.00 -17.83 -29.36
C PHE A 605 2.45 -19.12 -28.73
N SER A 606 3.31 -20.10 -28.45
CA SER A 606 2.90 -21.29 -27.69
C SER A 606 2.42 -20.93 -26.27
N THR A 607 3.10 -19.98 -25.63
CA THR A 607 2.72 -19.44 -24.33
C THR A 607 1.42 -18.64 -24.40
N MET A 608 1.24 -17.81 -25.43
CA MET A 608 -0.02 -17.11 -25.72
C MET A 608 -1.17 -18.08 -25.87
N GLU A 609 -1.03 -19.12 -26.70
CA GLU A 609 -2.08 -20.12 -26.89
C GLU A 609 -2.48 -20.81 -25.57
N THR A 610 -1.52 -21.04 -24.68
CA THR A 610 -1.75 -21.64 -23.36
C THR A 610 -2.54 -20.74 -22.43
N TYR A 611 -2.25 -19.43 -22.42
CA TYR A 611 -2.84 -18.47 -21.47
C TYR A 611 -3.86 -17.51 -22.07
N LYS A 612 -4.23 -17.68 -23.34
CA LYS A 612 -5.04 -16.72 -24.12
C LYS A 612 -6.33 -16.27 -23.43
N GLU A 613 -7.03 -17.18 -22.74
CA GLU A 613 -8.31 -16.85 -22.07
C GLU A 613 -8.15 -15.79 -20.96
N ALA A 614 -6.93 -15.54 -20.46
CA ALA A 614 -6.66 -14.57 -19.42
C ALA A 614 -6.32 -13.16 -19.96
N PHE A 615 -6.10 -12.98 -21.26
CA PHE A 615 -5.65 -11.71 -21.83
C PHE A 615 -6.66 -11.17 -22.83
N PHE A 616 -7.30 -10.05 -22.50
CA PHE A 616 -8.31 -9.42 -23.34
C PHE A 616 -7.72 -8.21 -24.06
N VAL A 617 -7.77 -8.24 -25.39
CA VAL A 617 -7.51 -7.10 -26.26
C VAL A 617 -8.85 -6.52 -26.71
N ILE A 618 -9.16 -5.31 -26.25
CA ILE A 618 -10.48 -4.69 -26.39
C ILE A 618 -10.38 -3.53 -27.37
N ARG A 619 -11.20 -3.52 -28.42
CA ARG A 619 -11.19 -2.47 -29.42
C ARG A 619 -12.26 -1.42 -29.12
N LEU A 620 -11.82 -0.18 -28.87
CA LEU A 620 -12.69 0.94 -28.52
C LEU A 620 -13.07 1.78 -29.75
N ASN A 621 -12.12 1.98 -30.65
CA ASN A 621 -12.26 2.82 -31.83
C ASN A 621 -11.73 2.11 -33.09
N ASN A 622 -12.25 2.48 -34.27
CA ASN A 622 -11.80 1.94 -35.55
C ASN A 622 -10.48 2.56 -35.99
N GLN A 623 -9.68 1.91 -36.85
CA GLN A 623 -8.55 2.60 -37.47
C GLN A 623 -9.05 3.62 -38.50
N ILE A 624 -8.85 4.92 -38.26
CA ILE A 624 -9.10 6.00 -39.23
C ILE A 624 -7.81 6.80 -39.46
N LYS A 625 -7.73 7.49 -40.61
CA LYS A 625 -6.49 8.15 -41.09
C LYS A 625 -5.93 9.23 -40.15
N SER A 626 -6.76 9.86 -39.32
CA SER A 626 -6.31 10.84 -38.34
C SER A 626 -7.33 10.93 -37.20
N TYR A 627 -6.86 10.62 -35.99
CA TYR A 627 -7.57 10.96 -34.76
C TYR A 627 -7.07 12.31 -34.25
N PRO A 628 -7.94 13.12 -33.61
CA PRO A 628 -7.49 14.26 -32.80
C PRO A 628 -6.47 13.81 -31.74
N ALA A 629 -5.60 14.72 -31.34
CA ALA A 629 -4.70 14.53 -30.20
C ALA A 629 -5.52 14.10 -28.96
N VAL A 630 -4.98 13.18 -28.15
CA VAL A 630 -5.63 12.80 -26.89
C VAL A 630 -5.66 14.03 -26.00
N ASN A 631 -6.86 14.53 -25.73
CA ASN A 631 -7.05 15.74 -24.93
C ASN A 631 -7.55 15.39 -23.53
N ASP A 632 -6.65 14.86 -22.70
CA ASP A 632 -6.92 14.63 -21.28
C ASP A 632 -6.95 15.98 -20.53
N THR A 633 -8.15 16.44 -20.19
CA THR A 633 -8.39 17.70 -19.48
C THR A 633 -8.09 17.61 -17.99
N ASP A 634 -7.93 16.40 -17.45
CA ASP A 634 -7.67 16.18 -16.04
C ASP A 634 -6.27 16.67 -15.64
N THR A 635 -6.24 17.52 -14.61
CA THR A 635 -4.97 17.98 -14.04
C THR A 635 -4.21 16.83 -13.37
N ARG A 636 -2.89 16.93 -13.39
CA ARG A 636 -2.01 15.95 -12.72
C ARG A 636 -2.23 16.00 -11.21
N ILE A 637 -2.40 14.84 -10.62
CA ILE A 637 -2.59 14.68 -9.17
C ILE A 637 -1.37 13.95 -8.63
N GLN A 638 -0.44 14.72 -8.07
CA GLN A 638 0.71 14.16 -7.39
C GLN A 638 0.28 13.71 -5.98
N CYS A 639 0.23 12.41 -5.75
CA CYS A 639 -0.02 11.82 -4.44
C CYS A 639 0.93 10.64 -4.26
N ASN A 640 1.98 10.81 -3.45
CA ASN A 640 2.98 9.76 -3.23
C ASN A 640 2.36 8.47 -2.65
N LEU A 641 1.34 8.60 -1.79
CA LEU A 641 0.65 7.47 -1.19
C LEU A 641 -0.03 6.58 -2.23
N MET A 642 -0.53 7.20 -3.31
CA MET A 642 -1.33 6.54 -4.35
C MET A 642 -0.59 6.39 -5.67
N ASP A 643 0.69 6.72 -5.72
CA ASP A 643 1.50 6.68 -6.95
C ASP A 643 1.63 5.25 -7.50
N THR A 644 1.85 4.28 -6.60
CA THR A 644 1.79 2.85 -6.92
C THR A 644 0.97 2.10 -5.88
N ARG A 645 0.43 0.96 -6.29
CA ARG A 645 -0.26 0.00 -5.41
C ARG A 645 0.60 -0.38 -4.19
N ASP A 646 1.89 -0.61 -4.40
CA ASP A 646 2.80 -1.07 -3.33
C ASP A 646 2.97 -0.03 -2.23
N VAL A 647 2.97 1.26 -2.56
CA VAL A 647 3.08 2.32 -1.53
C VAL A 647 1.85 2.32 -0.63
N PHE A 648 0.65 2.26 -1.21
CA PHE A 648 -0.59 2.18 -0.43
C PHE A 648 -0.68 0.87 0.38
N LEU A 649 -0.32 -0.26 -0.22
CA LEU A 649 -0.35 -1.55 0.45
C LEU A 649 0.62 -1.60 1.63
N ASN A 650 1.85 -1.10 1.46
CA ASN A 650 2.84 -1.02 2.54
C ASN A 650 2.42 -0.05 3.64
N PHE A 651 1.80 1.08 3.28
CA PHE A 651 1.22 2.00 4.25
C PHE A 651 0.16 1.31 5.12
N ALA A 652 -0.76 0.57 4.50
CA ALA A 652 -1.79 -0.16 5.23
C ALA A 652 -1.21 -1.32 6.07
N TYR A 653 -0.29 -2.09 5.49
CA TYR A 653 0.42 -3.20 6.15
C TYR A 653 1.16 -2.73 7.40
N ASN A 654 1.94 -1.66 7.31
CA ASN A 654 2.78 -1.20 8.42
C ASN A 654 1.97 -0.66 9.60
N ASN A 655 0.76 -0.15 9.35
CA ASN A 655 -0.09 0.47 10.37
C ASN A 655 -1.29 -0.39 10.80
N ASN A 656 -1.38 -1.65 10.36
CA ASN A 656 -2.50 -2.55 10.64
C ASN A 656 -3.86 -2.01 10.13
N TYR A 657 -3.87 -1.27 9.03
CA TYR A 657 -5.09 -0.77 8.39
C TYR A 657 -5.68 -1.82 7.45
N GLU A 658 -6.34 -2.81 8.04
CA GLU A 658 -6.95 -3.91 7.29
C GLU A 658 -8.31 -3.55 6.68
N PHE A 659 -8.71 -4.31 5.67
CA PHE A 659 -10.04 -4.28 5.07
C PHE A 659 -10.83 -5.57 5.33
N SER A 660 -10.47 -6.31 6.39
CA SER A 660 -10.94 -7.67 6.71
C SER A 660 -12.34 -7.75 7.31
N SER A 661 -12.88 -6.62 7.75
CA SER A 661 -14.25 -6.53 8.26
C SER A 661 -14.78 -5.12 8.04
N LEU A 662 -16.10 -4.95 7.99
CA LEU A 662 -16.69 -3.63 7.73
C LEU A 662 -16.20 -2.55 8.70
N ARG A 663 -15.99 -2.88 9.97
CA ARG A 663 -15.48 -1.92 10.97
C ARG A 663 -14.03 -1.51 10.71
N ARG A 664 -13.18 -2.46 10.32
CA ARG A 664 -11.78 -2.19 9.95
C ARG A 664 -11.73 -1.42 8.65
N ALA A 665 -12.50 -1.82 7.64
CA ALA A 665 -12.62 -1.09 6.38
C ALA A 665 -13.10 0.36 6.57
N LYS A 666 -14.08 0.62 7.44
CA LYS A 666 -14.50 1.98 7.83
C LYS A 666 -13.35 2.78 8.44
N PHE A 667 -12.65 2.20 9.41
CA PHE A 667 -11.53 2.86 10.08
C PHE A 667 -10.37 3.14 9.11
N SER A 668 -9.94 2.13 8.34
CA SER A 668 -8.91 2.22 7.32
C SER A 668 -9.26 3.24 6.23
N THR A 669 -10.53 3.32 5.81
CA THR A 669 -11.01 4.34 4.86
C THR A 669 -10.93 5.74 5.48
N MET A 670 -11.34 5.91 6.74
CA MET A 670 -11.28 7.20 7.43
C MET A 670 -9.83 7.71 7.53
N VAL A 671 -8.88 6.83 7.88
CA VAL A 671 -7.45 7.17 7.92
C VAL A 671 -6.94 7.50 6.52
N LEU A 672 -7.29 6.67 5.53
CA LEU A 672 -6.90 6.92 4.14
C LEU A 672 -7.35 8.31 3.67
N LEU A 673 -8.63 8.65 3.89
CA LEU A 673 -9.17 9.95 3.49
C LEU A 673 -8.44 11.10 4.19
N TYR A 674 -8.13 10.98 5.48
CA TYR A 674 -7.32 11.96 6.19
C TYR A 674 -5.95 12.17 5.52
N GLU A 675 -5.20 11.10 5.25
CA GLU A 675 -3.88 11.17 4.61
C GLU A 675 -3.94 11.78 3.20
N LEU A 676 -4.96 11.44 2.42
CA LEU A 676 -5.18 12.02 1.08
C LEU A 676 -5.44 13.52 1.16
N HIS A 677 -6.27 13.97 2.11
CA HIS A 677 -6.55 15.39 2.30
C HIS A 677 -5.32 16.15 2.79
N VAL A 678 -4.54 15.59 3.72
CA VAL A 678 -3.31 16.24 4.22
C VAL A 678 -2.24 16.32 3.14
N SER A 679 -1.99 15.21 2.44
CA SER A 679 -0.98 15.16 1.37
C SER A 679 -1.30 16.08 0.19
N THR A 680 -2.58 16.35 -0.07
CA THR A 680 -3.01 17.30 -1.12
C THR A 680 -3.06 18.75 -0.64
N THR A 681 -3.31 19.00 0.65
CA THR A 681 -3.33 20.36 1.24
C THR A 681 -1.95 20.90 1.59
N GLU A 682 -0.91 20.05 1.70
CA GLU A 682 0.50 20.48 1.77
C GLU A 682 1.07 21.03 0.44
N LYS A 683 0.23 21.26 -0.58
CA LYS A 683 0.58 22.17 -1.68
C LYS A 683 0.55 23.60 -1.15
N PHE A 684 1.72 24.21 -0.93
CA PHE A 684 1.84 25.64 -0.63
C PHE A 684 1.14 26.46 -1.73
N THR A 685 -0.10 26.90 -1.48
CA THR A 685 -0.78 27.89 -2.33
C THR A 685 -0.38 29.29 -1.87
N TYR A 686 0.19 30.08 -2.77
CA TYR A 686 0.59 31.47 -2.51
C TYR A 686 -0.50 32.42 -3.00
N ASN A 687 -0.67 33.57 -2.35
CA ASN A 687 -1.53 34.64 -2.85
C ASN A 687 -0.70 35.60 -3.70
N CYS A 688 -1.08 35.81 -4.96
CA CYS A 688 -0.46 36.85 -5.77
C CYS A 688 -0.77 38.23 -5.17
N ASN A 689 0.22 39.00 -4.75
CA ASN A 689 0.04 40.33 -4.15
C ASN A 689 -0.69 41.32 -5.06
N ARG A 690 -0.68 41.10 -6.38
CA ARG A 690 -1.32 41.99 -7.35
C ARG A 690 -2.78 41.64 -7.67
N CYS A 691 -3.12 40.37 -7.87
CA CYS A 691 -4.49 39.96 -8.19
C CYS A 691 -5.23 39.29 -7.02
N GLN A 692 -4.53 39.01 -5.92
CA GLN A 692 -5.05 38.35 -4.71
C GLN A 692 -5.67 36.97 -4.98
N GLN A 693 -5.34 36.37 -6.13
CA GLN A 693 -5.74 35.00 -6.47
C GLN A 693 -4.66 34.00 -6.01
N LEU A 694 -5.13 32.82 -5.60
CA LEU A 694 -4.29 31.68 -5.26
C LEU A 694 -3.52 31.22 -6.50
N CYS A 695 -2.22 31.03 -6.37
CA CYS A 695 -1.36 30.52 -7.44
C CYS A 695 -0.46 29.39 -6.95
N ASP A 696 -0.35 28.36 -7.78
CA ASP A 696 0.51 27.18 -7.55
C ASP A 696 2.00 27.49 -7.75
N ILE A 697 2.31 28.50 -8.58
CA ILE A 697 3.66 28.97 -8.89
C ILE A 697 3.73 30.48 -8.64
N CYS A 698 4.61 30.88 -7.73
CA CYS A 698 4.80 32.27 -7.33
C CYS A 698 6.21 32.76 -7.71
N TYR A 699 6.28 33.92 -8.35
CA TYR A 699 7.51 34.57 -8.76
C TYR A 699 7.83 35.73 -7.82
N TYR A 700 8.97 35.64 -7.15
CA TYR A 700 9.43 36.62 -6.18
C TYR A 700 9.96 37.89 -6.85
N CYS A 701 9.50 39.04 -6.39
CA CYS A 701 10.14 40.31 -6.72
C CYS A 701 11.52 40.39 -6.07
N THR A 702 12.58 40.63 -6.85
CA THR A 702 13.95 40.74 -6.33
C THR A 702 14.24 42.06 -5.62
N VAL A 703 13.26 42.97 -5.52
CA VAL A 703 13.43 44.36 -5.08
C VAL A 703 12.66 44.68 -3.79
N SER A 704 11.60 43.93 -3.45
CA SER A 704 10.81 44.12 -2.22
C SER A 704 10.58 42.79 -1.50
N GLU A 705 10.92 42.72 -0.21
CA GLU A 705 10.51 41.61 0.67
C GLU A 705 8.96 41.59 0.74
N ASP A 706 8.37 40.41 0.57
CA ASP A 706 6.92 40.11 0.61
C ASP A 706 6.04 40.55 -0.59
N PHE A 707 6.58 40.56 -1.82
CA PHE A 707 5.77 40.79 -3.04
C PHE A 707 5.85 39.63 -4.05
N ASP A 708 4.81 38.81 -4.01
CA ASP A 708 4.64 37.54 -4.70
C ASP A 708 3.73 37.72 -5.92
N LEU A 709 4.16 37.31 -7.12
CA LEU A 709 3.42 37.49 -8.38
C LEU A 709 3.12 36.15 -9.06
N CYS A 710 1.90 35.97 -9.58
CA CYS A 710 1.62 34.84 -10.47
C CYS A 710 2.33 35.03 -11.83
N GLU A 711 2.53 33.92 -12.55
CA GLU A 711 3.24 33.88 -13.85
C GLU A 711 2.77 34.95 -14.83
N LYS A 712 1.46 35.18 -14.90
CA LYS A 712 0.82 36.19 -15.74
C LYS A 712 1.36 37.60 -15.48
N PHE A 713 1.56 37.98 -14.21
CA PHE A 713 2.04 39.31 -13.84
C PHE A 713 3.57 39.41 -13.79
N TYR A 714 4.27 38.30 -13.60
CA TYR A 714 5.72 38.24 -13.73
C TYR A 714 6.17 38.51 -15.17
N ASN A 715 5.51 37.89 -16.15
CA ASN A 715 5.89 37.98 -17.57
C ASN A 715 5.55 39.34 -18.22
N MET A 716 4.79 40.22 -17.55
CA MET A 716 4.42 41.54 -18.08
C MET A 716 5.50 42.63 -17.91
N GLN A 717 6.67 42.35 -17.32
CA GLN A 717 7.82 43.28 -17.15
C GLN A 717 7.42 44.76 -16.90
N LEU A 718 6.88 45.08 -15.72
CA LEU A 718 6.51 46.46 -15.38
C LEU A 718 7.31 47.00 -14.18
N LYS A 719 7.88 48.19 -14.38
CA LYS A 719 8.59 49.00 -13.38
C LYS A 719 7.65 49.38 -12.23
N HIS A 720 8.18 49.35 -11.01
CA HIS A 720 7.49 49.71 -9.77
C HIS A 720 6.98 51.16 -9.77
N GLU A 721 5.75 51.38 -9.32
CA GLU A 721 5.32 52.64 -8.70
C GLU A 721 4.70 52.33 -7.32
N PRO A 722 5.09 53.05 -6.24
CA PRO A 722 4.54 52.85 -4.91
C PRO A 722 3.37 53.83 -4.69
N ASN A 723 2.16 53.30 -4.45
CA ASN A 723 1.21 53.80 -3.43
C ASN A 723 -0.17 53.13 -3.54
N SER A 724 -0.59 52.45 -2.47
CA SER A 724 -1.78 52.80 -1.67
C SER A 724 -2.09 51.68 -0.68
N LEU A 725 -2.00 52.00 0.60
CA LEU A 725 -2.39 51.16 1.74
C LEU A 725 -3.92 51.19 1.91
N ASN A 726 -4.54 50.02 2.08
CA ASN A 726 -5.74 49.93 2.92
C ASN A 726 -5.96 48.53 3.53
N ASN A 727 -5.80 48.49 4.85
CA ASN A 727 -6.51 47.71 5.88
C ASN A 727 -6.81 46.22 5.68
N ASN A 728 -5.94 45.36 6.26
CA ASN A 728 -6.34 44.14 6.98
C ASN A 728 -5.25 43.71 7.99
N TYR A 729 -5.01 44.54 9.01
CA TYR A 729 -3.91 44.37 9.97
C TYR A 729 -4.04 43.19 10.96
N LYS A 730 -5.16 42.44 10.96
CA LYS A 730 -5.33 41.26 11.83
C LYS A 730 -5.11 39.92 11.12
N SER A 731 -5.29 39.81 9.81
CA SER A 731 -4.98 38.56 9.07
C SER A 731 -3.52 38.48 8.63
N ILE A 732 -2.89 39.63 8.32
CA ILE A 732 -1.48 39.71 7.90
C ILE A 732 -0.54 39.35 9.06
N ALA A 733 -0.85 39.76 10.29
CA ALA A 733 -0.04 39.40 11.46
C ALA A 733 -0.09 37.89 11.76
N ILE A 734 -1.23 37.23 11.54
CA ILE A 734 -1.39 35.78 11.75
C ILE A 734 -0.68 35.00 10.63
N SER A 735 -0.75 35.45 9.37
CA SER A 735 -0.03 34.78 8.26
C SER A 735 1.48 35.01 8.32
N GLN A 736 1.95 36.21 8.70
CA GLN A 736 3.37 36.48 8.94
C GLN A 736 3.90 35.71 10.16
N LEU A 737 3.13 35.59 11.25
CA LEU A 737 3.50 34.75 12.40
C LEU A 737 3.57 33.26 12.03
N GLN A 738 2.61 32.75 11.24
CA GLN A 738 2.63 31.37 10.74
C GLN A 738 3.78 31.11 9.74
N GLN A 739 4.13 32.10 8.91
CA GLN A 739 5.25 32.02 7.97
C GLN A 739 6.61 32.12 8.67
N ILE A 740 6.73 32.93 9.73
CA ILE A 740 7.92 32.98 10.59
C ILE A 740 8.06 31.66 11.36
N GLN A 741 6.97 31.09 11.87
CA GLN A 741 6.98 29.79 12.57
C GLN A 741 7.33 28.62 11.62
N SER A 742 6.82 28.61 10.39
CA SER A 742 7.12 27.55 9.43
C SER A 742 8.56 27.61 8.93
N VAL A 743 9.10 28.81 8.66
CA VAL A 743 10.52 28.99 8.32
C VAL A 743 11.42 28.60 9.49
N GLN A 744 11.03 28.93 10.72
CA GLN A 744 11.77 28.51 11.91
C GLN A 744 11.77 26.99 12.08
N HIS A 745 10.64 26.32 11.84
CA HIS A 745 10.54 24.87 11.87
C HIS A 745 11.40 24.19 10.78
N CYS A 746 11.48 24.79 9.59
CA CYS A 746 12.39 24.35 8.52
C CYS A 746 13.86 24.53 8.90
N ILE A 747 14.23 25.60 9.61
CA ILE A 747 15.60 25.83 10.10
C ILE A 747 15.95 24.81 11.19
N GLU A 748 15.02 24.49 12.09
CA GLU A 748 15.20 23.47 13.14
C GLU A 748 15.38 22.07 12.52
N ALA A 749 14.58 21.73 11.51
CA ALA A 749 14.72 20.47 10.77
C ALA A 749 16.05 20.38 9.99
N LEU A 750 16.51 21.50 9.41
CA LEU A 750 17.82 21.60 8.75
C LEU A 750 18.97 21.44 9.75
N LEU A 751 18.92 22.13 10.89
CA LEU A 751 19.92 22.03 11.95
C LEU A 751 19.96 20.63 12.56
N HIS A 752 18.80 20.03 12.75
CA HIS A 752 18.69 18.64 13.17
C HIS A 752 19.35 17.72 12.15
N ALA A 753 19.04 17.82 10.86
CA ALA A 753 19.64 16.99 9.81
C ALA A 753 21.18 17.12 9.72
N ILE A 754 21.74 18.32 9.97
CA ILE A 754 23.19 18.56 9.98
C ILE A 754 23.88 17.87 11.17
N ASN A 755 23.23 17.88 12.33
CA ASN A 755 23.80 17.34 13.57
C ASN A 755 23.39 15.87 13.83
N CYS A 756 22.44 15.34 13.07
CA CYS A 756 21.89 14.00 13.25
C CYS A 756 22.76 12.97 12.54
N CYS A 757 23.46 12.12 13.30
CA CYS A 757 24.25 11.01 12.74
C CYS A 757 23.42 9.74 12.48
N THR A 758 22.14 9.69 12.87
CA THR A 758 21.27 8.52 12.68
C THR A 758 20.64 8.50 11.29
N VAL A 759 20.71 7.37 10.58
CA VAL A 759 20.20 7.23 9.20
C VAL A 759 18.67 7.18 9.20
N ASN A 760 18.06 6.44 10.13
CA ASN A 760 16.62 6.31 10.33
C ASN A 760 16.13 7.17 11.49
N CYS A 761 16.31 8.48 11.39
CA CYS A 761 15.80 9.38 12.43
C CYS A 761 14.28 9.37 12.46
N VAL A 762 13.69 9.23 13.65
CA VAL A 762 12.23 9.27 13.91
C VAL A 762 11.61 10.60 13.47
N ASN A 763 12.40 11.66 13.36
CA ASN A 763 11.98 12.92 12.76
C ASN A 763 11.90 12.79 11.24
N ARG A 764 10.67 12.68 10.71
CA ARG A 764 10.36 12.50 9.27
C ARG A 764 11.03 13.54 8.36
N SER A 765 11.29 14.75 8.87
CA SER A 765 11.94 15.82 8.11
C SER A 765 13.46 15.63 7.98
N CYS A 766 14.10 14.85 8.87
CA CYS A 766 15.55 14.65 8.90
C CYS A 766 16.08 14.01 7.61
N PHE A 767 15.44 12.93 7.16
CA PHE A 767 15.81 12.21 5.94
C PHE A 767 15.76 13.12 4.70
N ARG A 768 14.66 13.86 4.56
CA ARG A 768 14.47 14.85 3.47
C ARG A 768 15.57 15.92 3.48
N TYR A 769 15.87 16.51 4.63
CA TYR A 769 16.89 17.56 4.72
C TYR A 769 18.31 17.04 4.53
N LYS A 770 18.62 15.79 4.92
CA LYS A 770 19.91 15.15 4.61
C LYS A 770 20.13 14.95 3.12
N HIS A 771 19.11 14.49 2.40
CA HIS A 771 19.15 14.38 0.94
C HIS A 771 19.32 15.74 0.25
N ILE A 772 18.62 16.76 0.73
CA ILE A 772 18.74 18.13 0.24
C ILE A 772 20.15 18.70 0.49
N LEU A 773 20.76 18.41 1.64
CA LEU A 773 22.13 18.80 1.97
C LEU A 773 23.16 18.08 1.10
N GLN A 774 22.96 16.79 0.82
CA GLN A 774 23.81 16.02 -0.09
C GLN A 774 23.71 16.55 -1.53
N HIS A 775 22.49 16.80 -2.00
CA HIS A 775 22.27 17.46 -3.29
C HIS A 775 22.99 18.80 -3.38
N THR A 776 22.95 19.63 -2.33
CA THR A 776 23.64 20.93 -2.31
C THR A 776 25.17 20.80 -2.38
N LYS A 777 25.73 19.68 -1.89
CA LYS A 777 27.16 19.36 -2.02
C LYS A 777 27.53 18.93 -3.44
N ASP A 778 26.68 18.15 -4.11
CA ASP A 778 26.99 17.51 -5.39
C ASP A 778 26.45 18.25 -6.62
N CYS A 779 25.58 19.25 -6.43
CA CYS A 779 24.96 20.02 -7.52
C CYS A 779 26.02 20.80 -8.32
N LYS A 780 25.98 20.73 -9.66
CA LYS A 780 26.89 21.48 -10.56
C LYS A 780 26.39 22.91 -10.89
N GLU A 781 25.09 23.17 -10.70
CA GLU A 781 24.40 24.44 -11.01
C GLU A 781 24.18 25.33 -9.77
N LYS A 782 25.22 25.47 -8.91
CA LYS A 782 25.10 25.92 -7.50
C LYS A 782 24.52 27.32 -7.26
N ASN A 783 24.15 28.13 -8.25
CA ASN A 783 23.69 29.50 -7.94
C ASN A 783 22.70 30.21 -8.87
N ARG A 784 22.12 29.63 -9.94
CA ARG A 784 21.09 30.36 -10.72
C ARG A 784 19.91 29.53 -11.26
N GLN A 785 20.05 28.21 -11.47
CA GLN A 785 18.99 27.42 -12.11
C GLN A 785 18.45 26.23 -11.28
N CYS A 786 19.13 25.81 -10.21
CA CYS A 786 18.63 24.72 -9.35
C CYS A 786 17.65 25.23 -8.28
N ASN A 787 16.40 24.76 -8.33
CA ASN A 787 15.33 25.12 -7.38
C ASN A 787 15.58 24.59 -5.96
N VAL A 788 16.20 23.41 -5.82
CA VAL A 788 16.54 22.81 -4.51
C VAL A 788 17.62 23.63 -3.81
N CYS A 789 18.69 23.99 -4.52
CA CYS A 789 19.77 24.82 -3.97
C CYS A 789 19.27 26.23 -3.59
N LYS A 790 18.34 26.82 -4.35
CA LYS A 790 17.71 28.12 -4.02
C LYS A 790 16.97 28.08 -2.69
N GLN A 791 16.19 27.04 -2.45
CA GLN A 791 15.43 26.87 -1.20
C GLN A 791 16.35 26.70 0.02
N VAL A 792 17.46 25.96 -0.10
CA VAL A 792 18.45 25.80 0.98
C VAL A 792 19.16 27.11 1.28
N ILE A 793 19.61 27.84 0.25
CA ILE A 793 20.27 29.14 0.41
C ILE A 793 19.34 30.15 1.09
N PHE A 794 18.05 30.10 0.79
CA PHE A 794 17.04 30.93 1.46
C PHE A 794 16.95 30.64 2.96
N LEU A 795 16.86 29.37 3.36
CA LEU A 795 16.85 28.97 4.78
C LEU A 795 18.17 29.34 5.49
N CYS A 796 19.31 29.13 4.82
CA CYS A 796 20.63 29.50 5.34
C CYS A 796 20.78 31.03 5.54
N ARG A 797 20.17 31.85 4.68
CA ARG A 797 20.14 33.32 4.84
C ARG A 797 19.33 33.74 6.06
N TYR A 798 18.17 33.10 6.28
CA TYR A 798 17.32 33.38 7.43
C TYR A 798 18.02 33.00 8.75
N HIS A 799 18.67 31.83 8.78
CA HIS A 799 19.52 31.42 9.90
C HIS A 799 20.72 32.36 10.13
N ALA A 800 21.40 32.82 9.07
CA ALA A 800 22.55 33.71 9.18
C ALA A 800 22.21 35.10 9.79
N LYS A 801 20.96 35.58 9.66
CA LYS A 801 20.51 36.86 10.25
C LYS A 801 20.50 36.84 11.78
N SER A 802 20.31 35.68 12.42
CA SER A 802 20.16 35.51 13.88
C SER A 802 21.22 34.61 14.52
N CYS A 803 22.03 33.90 13.74
CA CYS A 803 23.06 33.00 14.24
C CYS A 803 24.29 33.76 14.79
N MET A 804 24.66 33.49 16.05
CA MET A 804 25.84 34.07 16.71
C MET A 804 27.09 33.19 16.64
N ASP A 805 26.98 31.94 16.18
CA ASP A 805 28.10 30.99 16.12
C ASP A 805 29.07 31.28 14.96
N GLN A 806 30.36 31.45 15.28
CA GLN A 806 31.41 31.72 14.30
C GLN A 806 31.81 30.49 13.48
N ASN A 807 31.59 29.27 14.02
CA ASN A 807 31.94 27.99 13.40
C ASN A 807 30.69 27.15 13.08
N CYS A 808 29.62 27.82 12.64
CA CYS A 808 28.34 27.17 12.36
C CYS A 808 28.46 26.13 11.23
N GLN A 809 27.93 24.92 11.48
CA GLN A 809 27.93 23.80 10.53
C GLN A 809 26.89 23.94 9.39
N VAL A 810 26.05 24.98 9.43
CA VAL A 810 25.08 25.27 8.37
C VAL A 810 25.78 25.70 7.08
N PRO A 811 25.50 25.07 5.93
CA PRO A 811 26.14 25.41 4.65
C PRO A 811 26.03 26.90 4.32
N CYS A 812 27.15 27.49 3.89
CA CYS A 812 27.24 28.91 3.48
C CYS A 812 26.93 29.96 4.56
N CYS A 813 26.69 29.57 5.83
CA CYS A 813 26.34 30.50 6.91
C CYS A 813 27.40 31.59 7.14
N THR A 814 28.68 31.21 7.27
CA THR A 814 29.79 32.13 7.49
C THR A 814 29.96 33.12 6.32
N TYR A 815 29.80 32.64 5.08
CA TYR A 815 29.84 33.48 3.88
C TYR A 815 28.67 34.47 3.86
N LEU A 816 27.45 34.03 4.14
CA LEU A 816 26.25 34.86 4.16
C LEU A 816 26.27 35.91 5.28
N LYS A 817 26.81 35.58 6.46
CA LYS A 817 27.04 36.57 7.53
C LYS A 817 27.97 37.70 7.06
N SER A 818 29.04 37.34 6.35
CA SER A 818 29.99 38.34 5.82
C SER A 818 29.34 39.26 4.77
N GLU A 819 28.45 38.74 3.93
CA GLU A 819 27.70 39.55 2.95
C GLU A 819 26.63 40.44 3.59
N ILE A 820 25.90 39.93 4.59
CA ILE A 820 24.94 40.73 5.37
C ILE A 820 25.66 41.87 6.11
N GLN A 821 26.86 41.60 6.66
CA GLN A 821 27.69 42.61 7.32
C GLN A 821 28.15 43.68 6.32
N LYS A 822 28.62 43.28 5.13
CA LYS A 822 29.01 44.23 4.06
C LYS A 822 27.83 45.09 3.62
N GLN A 823 26.66 44.48 3.35
CA GLN A 823 25.44 45.22 2.97
C GLN A 823 25.01 46.21 4.04
N ARG A 824 25.07 45.85 5.33
CA ARG A 824 24.78 46.79 6.44
C ARG A 824 25.76 47.96 6.48
N VAL A 825 27.05 47.71 6.26
CA VAL A 825 28.08 48.76 6.21
C VAL A 825 27.89 49.67 4.98
N THR A 826 27.55 49.10 3.82
CA THR A 826 27.25 49.89 2.60
C THR A 826 25.99 50.73 2.78
N CYS A 827 24.94 50.17 3.38
CA CYS A 827 23.68 50.86 3.69
C CYS A 827 23.91 52.03 4.67
N LEU A 828 24.67 51.80 5.75
CA LEU A 828 25.05 52.84 6.70
C LEU A 828 25.96 53.92 6.08
N GLN A 829 26.81 53.57 5.11
CA GLN A 829 27.63 54.54 4.37
C GLN A 829 26.79 55.37 3.39
N THR A 830 25.78 54.78 2.74
CA THR A 830 24.80 55.52 1.92
C THR A 830 23.88 56.40 2.75
N ASP A 831 23.42 55.94 3.91
CA ASP A 831 22.60 56.74 4.84
C ASP A 831 23.40 57.89 5.45
N ARG A 832 24.68 57.67 5.78
CA ARG A 832 25.59 58.72 6.26
C ARG A 832 25.89 59.75 5.17
N ARG A 833 26.08 59.33 3.92
CA ARG A 833 26.19 60.24 2.76
C ARG A 833 24.91 61.01 2.50
N CYS A 834 23.74 60.39 2.64
CA CYS A 834 22.45 61.07 2.50
C CYS A 834 22.22 62.08 3.63
N MET A 835 22.59 61.76 4.87
CA MET A 835 22.53 62.70 5.99
C MET A 835 23.54 63.85 5.87
N GLU A 836 24.76 63.60 5.37
CA GLU A 836 25.74 64.66 5.08
C GLU A 836 25.28 65.59 3.94
N VAL A 837 24.55 65.07 2.95
CA VAL A 837 23.91 65.87 1.87
C VAL A 837 22.66 66.61 2.36
N MET A 838 22.01 66.16 3.43
CA MET A 838 20.87 66.87 4.06
C MET A 838 21.30 67.88 5.14
N MET A 839 22.58 67.89 5.55
CA MET A 839 23.15 68.84 6.52
C MET A 839 24.09 69.89 5.87
N MET A 840 24.33 69.84 4.56
CA MET A 840 24.81 70.95 3.73
C MET A 840 23.64 71.57 3.00
#